data_AF-A0A3L6J9X0-F1
#
_entry.id   AF-A0A3L6J9X0-F1
#
_cell.length_a   1.000
_cell.length_b   1.000
_cell.length_c   1.000
_cell.angle_alpha   90.00
_cell.angle_beta   90.00
_cell.angle_gamma   90.00
#
_symmetry.space_group_name_H-M   'P 1'
#
loop_
_entity.id
_entity.type
_entity.pdbx_description
1 polymer ?
#
loop_
_entity_poly.entity_id
_entity_poly.type
_entity_poly.pdbx_seq_one_letter_code
_entity_poly.pdbx_strand_id
1 'polypeptide(L)'
;MKDAMSNVDIMLVLPEIRKAIEGAFVKNIYLHGHVFVFKLYQPSGGNAQLLIEPGRRIHLTEFHRVAQKQPTKFVTVLRKYLRDKRIVSVKQHGLDRIVVFETGDESGTYKLVAELFGDGNLILLDPQDAIFVAMRYKRMRDRDLVPKAKYELPPQRGIDLFALEGQSLKETISDSKANVVRTLASRLNLDALSCEEICALSAVPPTVMVSDLDDQSFHNLERGLHSFGEKLKTGANGPCLVFEESEQSDAESAPLAFLPFEFAFYHGLQTKQFDTFSQAIDEFFGVSPLEEAEGETNDKLTEEKLRLQTIIDKQQESLSLLRKNSEVLRKEGELIYANFQVVQEMLESVTGARLRGQDWDEIVRRIEKGKKEGVQSAALIDRIIPSQAQIIMNLGETKVALDVRLSAQDNAAASYDKAKKMEAKAEGAESQIEKTRIQLTQMQVPVRPAPTKALPSKLRKKKWYERYRWFMSSEGFLVLGGRDIKSNEQLAKRQMTANDIFFHASLHGAPYVIVKVPDQPPTERTLVEAAQFAVAFSSAWQDGLSSGDAFWVNPEQVSFTPPTGEYLPPGGVMLYGTKNYIRDVPVEISVGVVVEGDFATPISGPTSAIAGNTIYHVRIVPGKTKKSQLVKDIVGRLVRMAPREMAPLITRIPQEDMMQVLPPGDGEILL
;
A
#
# COMPACT_ATOMS: atom_id res chain seq x y z
N MET A 1 -25.89 0.90 0.38
CA MET A 1 -24.69 0.23 0.91
C MET A 1 -23.58 1.27 1.02
N LYS A 2 -22.90 1.32 2.16
CA LYS A 2 -21.82 2.28 2.41
C LYS A 2 -20.56 1.84 1.67
N ASP A 3 -19.85 2.75 1.02
CA ASP A 3 -18.67 2.42 0.19
C ASP A 3 -17.42 3.25 0.56
N ALA A 4 -17.61 4.28 1.39
CA ALA A 4 -16.62 5.19 1.93
C ALA A 4 -17.07 5.75 3.29
N MET A 5 -16.14 6.31 4.04
CA MET A 5 -16.39 7.06 5.26
C MET A 5 -17.01 8.43 4.96
N SER A 6 -18.02 8.78 5.73
CA SER A 6 -18.54 10.14 5.85
C SER A 6 -17.61 11.02 6.67
N ASN A 7 -17.89 12.31 6.65
CA ASN A 7 -17.29 13.28 7.57
C ASN A 7 -17.62 13.00 9.05
N VAL A 8 -18.83 12.50 9.33
CA VAL A 8 -19.25 12.09 10.68
C VAL A 8 -18.45 10.87 11.13
N ASP A 9 -18.23 9.89 10.25
CA ASP A 9 -17.39 8.72 10.58
C ASP A 9 -15.96 9.13 10.92
N ILE A 10 -15.39 10.09 10.17
CA ILE A 10 -14.04 10.62 10.43
C ILE A 10 -13.99 11.30 11.80
N MET A 11 -14.98 12.14 12.11
CA MET A 11 -15.09 12.80 13.42
C MET A 11 -15.06 11.77 14.56
N LEU A 12 -15.78 10.66 14.40
CA LEU A 12 -15.97 9.67 15.46
C LEU A 12 -14.83 8.65 15.57
N VAL A 13 -14.11 8.33 14.47
CA VAL A 13 -12.93 7.47 14.52
C VAL A 13 -11.67 8.20 14.99
N LEU A 14 -11.60 9.52 14.78
CA LEU A 14 -10.38 10.29 15.07
C LEU A 14 -9.93 10.25 16.53
N PRO A 15 -10.80 10.30 17.55
CA PRO A 15 -10.38 10.14 18.95
C PRO A 15 -9.64 8.82 19.19
N GLU A 16 -10.11 7.73 18.59
CA GLU A 16 -9.44 6.41 18.66
C GLU A 16 -8.06 6.46 18.00
N ILE A 17 -7.98 7.03 16.79
CA ILE A 17 -6.73 7.19 16.04
C ILE A 17 -5.74 8.03 16.85
N ARG A 18 -6.14 9.21 17.35
CA ARG A 18 -5.29 10.11 18.13
C ARG A 18 -4.68 9.42 19.33
N LYS A 19 -5.49 8.68 20.09
CA LYS A 19 -5.05 7.93 21.26
C LYS A 19 -3.94 6.92 20.92
N ALA A 20 -3.99 6.33 19.73
CA ALA A 20 -3.03 5.32 19.29
C ALA A 20 -1.77 5.89 18.61
N ILE A 21 -1.83 7.12 18.05
CA ILE A 21 -0.78 7.61 17.15
C ILE A 21 -0.20 8.99 17.49
N GLU A 22 -0.90 9.84 18.25
CA GLU A 22 -0.34 11.13 18.65
C GLU A 22 0.85 10.90 19.60
N GLY A 23 2.00 11.44 19.22
CA GLY A 23 3.28 11.17 19.86
C GLY A 23 4.01 9.91 19.41
N ALA A 24 3.42 9.10 18.53
CA ALA A 24 4.10 7.97 17.92
C ALA A 24 5.11 8.43 16.84
N PHE A 25 6.11 7.59 16.59
CA PHE A 25 7.11 7.78 15.56
C PHE A 25 6.74 6.98 14.30
N VAL A 26 6.87 7.59 13.13
CA VAL A 26 6.63 6.90 11.86
C VAL A 26 7.80 5.98 11.54
N LYS A 27 7.61 4.66 11.67
CA LYS A 27 8.66 3.67 11.39
C LYS A 27 8.78 3.37 9.91
N ASN A 28 7.66 3.17 9.24
CA ASN A 28 7.66 2.93 7.81
C ASN A 28 6.31 3.25 7.19
N ILE A 29 6.28 3.43 5.88
CA ILE A 29 5.07 3.71 5.11
C ILE A 29 5.04 2.74 3.94
N TYR A 30 3.99 1.96 3.80
CA TYR A 30 3.78 1.03 2.68
C TYR A 30 2.60 1.49 1.84
N LEU A 31 2.56 1.02 0.60
CA LEU A 31 1.42 1.17 -0.29
C LEU A 31 1.05 -0.25 -0.76
N HIS A 32 -0.24 -0.57 -0.72
CA HIS A 32 -0.83 -1.82 -1.19
C HIS A 32 -2.03 -1.45 -2.06
N GLY A 33 -1.94 -1.61 -3.38
CA GLY A 33 -2.89 -1.03 -4.34
C GLY A 33 -3.04 0.49 -4.14
N HIS A 34 -4.16 0.91 -3.55
CA HIS A 34 -4.48 2.31 -3.24
C HIS A 34 -4.44 2.65 -1.75
N VAL A 35 -4.02 1.68 -0.92
CA VAL A 35 -4.05 1.76 0.53
C VAL A 35 -2.66 2.04 1.08
N PHE A 36 -2.50 3.19 1.74
CA PHE A 36 -1.30 3.53 2.47
C PHE A 36 -1.34 2.95 3.88
N VAL A 37 -0.28 2.24 4.28
CA VAL A 37 -0.15 1.68 5.63
C VAL A 37 1.04 2.31 6.32
N PHE A 38 0.75 3.11 7.33
CA PHE A 38 1.74 3.75 8.20
C PHE A 38 2.00 2.83 9.38
N LYS A 39 3.22 2.29 9.48
CA LYS A 39 3.70 1.58 10.67
C LYS A 39 4.23 2.60 11.66
N LEU A 40 3.63 2.62 12.83
CA LEU A 40 3.86 3.61 13.86
C LEU A 40 4.37 2.91 15.12
N TYR A 41 5.28 3.55 15.83
CA TYR A 41 5.81 3.07 17.10
C TYR A 41 5.61 4.11 18.19
N GLN A 42 4.84 3.74 19.21
CA GLN A 42 4.64 4.54 20.40
C GLN A 42 5.40 3.90 21.57
N PRO A 43 6.33 4.61 22.24
CA PRO A 43 7.10 4.05 23.35
C PRO A 43 6.25 3.49 24.51
N SER A 44 5.08 4.09 24.76
CA SER A 44 4.13 3.66 25.80
C SER A 44 3.09 2.64 25.34
N GLY A 45 2.84 2.53 24.03
CA GLY A 45 1.69 1.82 23.45
C GLY A 45 2.05 0.69 22.47
N GLY A 46 3.33 0.51 22.14
CA GLY A 46 3.77 -0.50 21.18
C GLY A 46 3.65 -0.06 19.73
N ASN A 47 3.40 -1.02 18.84
CA ASN A 47 3.26 -0.75 17.41
C ASN A 47 1.79 -0.59 17.03
N ALA A 48 1.48 0.43 16.25
CA ALA A 48 0.16 0.63 15.63
C ALA A 48 0.31 0.68 14.11
N GLN A 49 -0.75 0.30 13.39
CA GLN A 49 -0.82 0.45 11.94
C GLN A 49 -2.02 1.32 11.59
N LEU A 50 -1.74 2.47 10.98
CA LEU A 50 -2.75 3.36 10.45
C LEU A 50 -2.91 3.12 8.95
N LEU A 51 -4.14 2.86 8.53
CA LEU A 51 -4.53 2.68 7.15
C LEU A 51 -5.14 3.98 6.62
N ILE A 52 -4.70 4.42 5.45
CA ILE A 52 -5.29 5.54 4.71
C ILE A 52 -5.53 5.08 3.26
N GLU A 53 -6.79 4.99 2.86
CA GLU A 53 -7.20 4.82 1.46
C GLU A 53 -7.83 6.13 1.01
N PRO A 54 -7.10 6.98 0.27
CA PRO A 54 -7.60 8.27 -0.18
C PRO A 54 -8.95 8.13 -0.89
N GLY A 55 -9.85 9.08 -0.63
CA GLY A 55 -11.21 9.05 -1.17
C GLY A 55 -12.19 8.15 -0.41
N ARG A 56 -11.71 7.23 0.43
CA ARG A 56 -12.55 6.17 1.00
C ARG A 56 -12.49 6.03 2.50
N ARG A 57 -11.33 5.82 3.11
CA ARG A 57 -11.26 5.47 4.54
C ARG A 57 -9.96 5.82 5.23
N ILE A 58 -10.05 5.97 6.55
CA ILE A 58 -8.93 6.10 7.47
C ILE A 58 -9.28 5.39 8.79
N HIS A 59 -8.47 4.43 9.22
CA HIS A 59 -8.69 3.70 10.47
C HIS A 59 -7.43 2.96 10.91
N LEU A 60 -7.40 2.51 12.16
CA LEU A 60 -6.40 1.54 12.60
C LEU A 60 -6.71 0.17 12.01
N THR A 61 -5.67 -0.60 11.69
CA THR A 61 -5.85 -1.95 11.14
C THR A 61 -5.10 -2.97 11.97
N GLU A 62 -5.76 -4.10 12.22
CA GLU A 62 -5.13 -5.29 12.76
C GLU A 62 -4.79 -6.27 11.64
N PHE A 63 -5.26 -6.12 10.40
CA PHE A 63 -4.92 -7.05 9.32
C PHE A 63 -3.48 -6.92 8.80
N HIS A 64 -2.85 -8.08 8.56
CA HIS A 64 -1.54 -8.16 7.93
C HIS A 64 -1.67 -7.98 6.42
N ARG A 65 -0.80 -7.15 5.85
CA ARG A 65 -0.69 -6.94 4.40
C ARG A 65 0.74 -7.21 3.95
N VAL A 66 0.89 -7.99 2.88
CA VAL A 66 2.20 -8.33 2.32
C VAL A 66 2.80 -7.09 1.67
N ALA A 67 3.99 -6.68 2.10
CA ALA A 67 4.64 -5.47 1.60
C ALA A 67 5.03 -5.59 0.13
N GLN A 68 4.68 -4.58 -0.68
CA GLN A 68 5.23 -4.42 -2.04
C GLN A 68 6.77 -4.40 -2.00
N LYS A 69 7.42 -5.08 -2.95
CA LYS A 69 8.89 -5.18 -3.01
C LYS A 69 9.56 -3.86 -3.39
N GLN A 70 8.90 -2.99 -4.16
CA GLN A 70 9.43 -1.67 -4.52
C GLN A 70 8.45 -0.53 -4.21
N PRO A 71 8.88 0.50 -3.45
CA PRO A 71 8.02 1.64 -3.16
C PRO A 71 7.88 2.57 -4.37
N THR A 72 6.70 3.16 -4.55
CA THR A 72 6.51 4.22 -5.55
C THR A 72 7.35 5.46 -5.22
N LYS A 73 7.56 6.33 -6.22
CA LYS A 73 8.28 7.62 -6.03
C LYS A 73 7.63 8.46 -4.92
N PHE A 74 6.30 8.50 -4.88
CA PHE A 74 5.55 9.22 -3.86
C PHE A 74 5.81 8.66 -2.45
N VAL A 75 5.71 7.33 -2.26
CA VAL A 75 6.01 6.67 -0.98
C VAL A 75 7.48 6.86 -0.57
N THR A 76 8.40 6.87 -1.53
CA THR A 76 9.82 7.13 -1.28
C THR A 76 10.03 8.54 -0.72
N VAL A 77 9.33 9.53 -1.26
CA VAL A 77 9.35 10.90 -0.72
C VAL A 77 8.74 10.92 0.68
N LEU A 78 7.54 10.35 0.90
CA LEU A 78 6.95 10.28 2.23
C LEU A 78 7.92 9.65 3.25
N ARG A 79 8.56 8.53 2.92
CA ARG A 79 9.56 7.88 3.78
C ARG A 79 10.76 8.78 4.07
N LYS A 80 11.25 9.53 3.08
CA LYS A 80 12.38 10.44 3.25
C LYS A 80 12.10 11.57 4.26
N TYR A 81 10.87 12.09 4.25
CA TYR A 81 10.53 13.27 5.07
C TYR A 81 9.77 12.95 6.35
N LEU A 82 9.08 11.82 6.42
CA LEU A 82 8.24 11.47 7.57
C LEU A 82 8.85 10.38 8.46
N ARG A 83 9.73 9.51 7.95
CA ARG A 83 10.30 8.41 8.74
C ARG A 83 11.10 8.95 9.92
N ASP A 84 10.95 8.27 11.06
CA ASP A 84 11.53 8.58 12.36
C ASP A 84 11.11 9.95 12.93
N LYS A 85 10.19 10.67 12.26
CA LYS A 85 9.54 11.86 12.80
C LYS A 85 8.37 11.48 13.69
N ARG A 86 8.10 12.35 14.67
CA ARG A 86 6.99 12.23 15.60
C ARG A 86 5.72 12.82 14.98
N ILE A 87 4.60 12.13 15.14
CA ILE A 87 3.27 12.69 14.86
C ILE A 87 2.91 13.62 16.02
N VAL A 88 2.80 14.90 15.73
CA VAL A 88 2.51 15.97 16.69
C VAL A 88 1.01 16.10 16.92
N SER A 89 0.23 16.12 15.84
CA SER A 89 -1.22 16.23 15.92
C SER A 89 -1.91 15.60 14.72
N VAL A 90 -3.17 15.20 14.90
CA VAL A 90 -4.04 14.69 13.83
C VAL A 90 -5.40 15.35 13.93
N LYS A 91 -5.84 16.09 12.90
CA LYS A 91 -7.08 16.87 12.97
C LYS A 91 -7.91 16.75 11.71
N GLN A 92 -9.22 16.62 11.89
CA GLN A 92 -10.17 16.88 10.81
C GLN A 92 -10.22 18.38 10.54
N HIS A 93 -10.33 18.76 9.26
CA HIS A 93 -10.62 20.15 8.91
C HIS A 93 -12.14 20.39 8.97
N GLY A 94 -12.59 21.13 9.98
CA GLY A 94 -14.03 21.33 10.22
C GLY A 94 -14.78 20.01 10.28
N LEU A 95 -15.97 19.97 9.70
CA LEU A 95 -16.75 18.75 9.46
C LEU A 95 -16.62 18.25 8.01
N ASP A 96 -15.44 18.43 7.38
CA ASP A 96 -15.15 17.91 6.03
C ASP A 96 -14.41 16.58 6.06
N ARG A 97 -14.39 15.88 4.91
CA ARG A 97 -13.65 14.62 4.73
C ARG A 97 -12.16 14.86 4.45
N ILE A 98 -11.52 15.68 5.28
CA ILE A 98 -10.11 16.04 5.17
C ILE A 98 -9.45 15.86 6.53
N VAL A 99 -8.38 15.06 6.57
CA VAL A 99 -7.58 14.83 7.77
C VAL A 99 -6.17 15.37 7.55
N VAL A 100 -5.70 16.20 8.47
CA VAL A 100 -4.37 16.80 8.46
C VAL A 100 -3.55 16.22 9.60
N PHE A 101 -2.40 15.66 9.26
CA PHE A 101 -1.40 15.19 10.21
C PHE A 101 -0.25 16.19 10.26
N GLU A 102 0.15 16.58 11.45
CA GLU A 102 1.35 17.36 11.68
C GLU A 102 2.45 16.42 12.15
N THR A 103 3.57 16.40 11.43
CA THR A 103 4.69 15.48 11.66
C THR A 103 6.00 16.26 11.68
N GLY A 104 6.78 16.13 12.73
CA GLY A 104 7.92 17.02 12.89
C GLY A 104 8.64 16.91 14.21
N ASP A 105 9.62 17.78 14.34
CA ASP A 105 10.39 18.07 15.54
C ASP A 105 10.64 19.58 15.60
N GLU A 106 11.54 20.01 16.49
CA GLU A 106 11.92 21.43 16.65
C GLU A 106 12.53 22.07 15.39
N SER A 107 13.00 21.28 14.42
CA SER A 107 13.60 21.78 13.17
C SER A 107 12.58 22.13 12.10
N GLY A 108 11.35 21.63 12.20
CA GLY A 108 10.28 21.92 11.24
C GLY A 108 9.17 20.87 11.21
N THR A 109 7.94 21.36 11.05
CA THR A 109 6.72 20.53 10.99
C THR A 109 6.23 20.41 9.56
N TYR A 110 6.16 19.19 9.05
CA TYR A 110 5.55 18.84 7.77
C TYR A 110 4.08 18.48 7.99
N LYS A 111 3.22 18.84 7.04
CA LYS A 111 1.80 18.46 7.09
C LYS A 111 1.50 17.41 6.03
N LEU A 112 0.84 16.33 6.42
CA LEU A 112 0.27 15.36 5.49
C LEU A 112 -1.24 15.55 5.47
N VAL A 113 -1.80 15.88 4.31
CA VAL A 113 -3.24 16.09 4.12
C VAL A 113 -3.81 14.90 3.36
N ALA A 114 -4.76 14.20 3.99
CA ALA A 114 -5.53 13.11 3.42
C ALA A 114 -6.92 13.62 3.03
N GLU A 115 -7.21 13.63 1.73
CA GLU A 115 -8.51 13.96 1.18
C GLU A 115 -9.30 12.66 0.95
N LEU A 116 -10.39 12.50 1.70
CA LEU A 116 -11.22 11.28 1.76
C LEU A 116 -12.56 11.47 1.02
N PHE A 117 -12.55 12.25 -0.06
CA PHE A 117 -13.72 12.50 -0.91
C PHE A 117 -13.37 12.36 -2.40
N GLY A 118 -14.38 12.05 -3.21
CA GLY A 118 -14.22 11.86 -4.65
C GLY A 118 -13.14 10.82 -4.97
N ASP A 119 -12.24 11.19 -5.87
CA ASP A 119 -11.09 10.36 -6.27
C ASP A 119 -10.00 10.24 -5.19
N GLY A 120 -10.07 11.04 -4.13
CA GLY A 120 -9.09 11.07 -3.05
C GLY A 120 -7.73 11.67 -3.42
N ASN A 121 -7.03 12.17 -2.40
CA ASN A 121 -5.64 12.59 -2.55
C ASN A 121 -4.86 12.42 -1.24
N LEU A 122 -3.55 12.25 -1.35
CA LEU A 122 -2.63 12.32 -0.23
C LEU A 122 -1.53 13.32 -0.59
N ILE A 123 -1.37 14.36 0.22
CA ILE A 123 -0.58 15.53 -0.12
C ILE A 123 0.37 15.84 1.03
N LEU A 124 1.67 15.85 0.76
CA LEU A 124 2.69 16.27 1.71
C LEU A 124 3.02 17.74 1.47
N LEU A 125 2.91 18.54 2.53
CA LEU A 125 3.24 19.96 2.57
C LEU A 125 4.54 20.18 3.34
N ASP A 126 5.28 21.20 2.94
CA ASP A 126 6.45 21.68 3.68
C ASP A 126 6.05 22.58 4.88
N PRO A 127 7.02 23.02 5.72
CA PRO A 127 6.73 23.88 6.86
C PRO A 127 6.16 25.27 6.52
N GLN A 128 6.11 25.65 5.24
CA GLN A 128 5.51 26.91 4.76
C GLN A 128 4.14 26.68 4.11
N ASP A 129 3.54 25.50 4.29
CA ASP A 129 2.27 25.08 3.68
C ASP A 129 2.30 25.02 2.15
N ALA A 130 3.48 24.91 1.53
CA ALA A 130 3.61 24.67 0.10
C ALA A 130 3.58 23.17 -0.22
N ILE A 131 2.96 22.82 -1.35
CA ILE A 131 2.79 21.45 -1.82
C ILE A 131 4.16 20.89 -2.21
N PHE A 132 4.68 20.02 -1.35
CA PHE A 132 5.96 19.36 -1.55
C PHE A 132 5.83 18.19 -2.53
N VAL A 133 4.84 17.32 -2.31
CA VAL A 133 4.44 16.27 -3.26
C VAL A 133 2.97 15.89 -3.06
N ALA A 134 2.25 15.59 -4.14
CA ALA A 134 0.90 15.04 -4.09
C ALA A 134 0.83 13.68 -4.79
N MET A 135 -0.06 12.79 -4.34
CA MET A 135 -0.35 11.54 -5.02
C MET A 135 -0.92 11.81 -6.42
N ARG A 136 -1.78 12.83 -6.55
CA ARG A 136 -2.35 13.29 -7.81
C ARG A 136 -2.25 14.82 -7.90
N TYR A 137 -1.60 15.31 -8.96
CA TYR A 137 -1.58 16.74 -9.30
C TYR A 137 -2.77 17.08 -10.19
N LYS A 138 -3.45 18.20 -9.91
CA LYS A 138 -4.63 18.63 -10.65
C LYS A 138 -4.77 20.15 -10.57
N ARG A 139 -5.02 20.78 -11.72
CA ARG A 139 -5.49 22.17 -11.76
C ARG A 139 -7.01 22.17 -11.72
N MET A 140 -7.60 22.94 -10.81
CA MET A 140 -9.05 23.02 -10.66
C MET A 140 -9.48 24.49 -10.66
N ARG A 141 -10.79 24.71 -10.82
CA ARG A 141 -11.35 26.07 -10.86
C ARG A 141 -11.11 26.84 -9.55
N ASP A 142 -11.27 26.16 -8.42
CA ASP A 142 -11.27 26.80 -7.11
C ASP A 142 -9.91 26.72 -6.40
N ARG A 143 -9.03 25.78 -6.79
CA ARG A 143 -7.67 25.64 -6.22
C ARG A 143 -6.76 24.84 -7.15
N ASP A 144 -5.46 25.13 -7.10
CA ASP A 144 -4.45 24.38 -7.84
C ASP A 144 -3.66 23.44 -6.93
N LEU A 145 -3.62 22.16 -7.28
CA LEU A 145 -2.76 21.16 -6.65
C LEU A 145 -1.55 20.89 -7.57
N VAL A 146 -0.56 21.77 -7.51
CA VAL A 146 0.68 21.69 -8.30
C VAL A 146 1.91 21.82 -7.40
N PRO A 147 3.09 21.28 -7.79
CA PRO A 147 4.29 21.37 -6.97
C PRO A 147 4.67 22.81 -6.63
N LYS A 148 5.09 23.04 -5.37
CA LYS A 148 5.53 24.33 -4.81
C LYS A 148 4.47 25.42 -4.69
N ALA A 149 3.24 25.20 -5.15
CA ALA A 149 2.14 26.12 -4.87
C ALA A 149 1.74 26.01 -3.39
N LYS A 150 1.23 27.10 -2.81
CA LYS A 150 0.64 27.06 -1.47
C LYS A 150 -0.62 26.19 -1.49
N TYR A 151 -0.77 25.30 -0.52
CA TYR A 151 -1.95 24.47 -0.43
C TYR A 151 -3.16 25.28 0.03
N GLU A 152 -4.26 25.10 -0.68
CA GLU A 152 -5.55 25.70 -0.35
C GLU A 152 -6.58 24.59 -0.11
N LEU A 153 -7.39 24.79 0.92
CA LEU A 153 -8.50 23.90 1.25
C LEU A 153 -9.62 24.07 0.23
N PRO A 154 -10.44 23.03 -0.04
CA PRO A 154 -11.62 23.20 -0.86
C PRO A 154 -12.62 24.12 -0.17
N PRO A 155 -13.52 24.77 -0.94
CA PRO A 155 -14.54 25.64 -0.37
C PRO A 155 -15.48 24.84 0.54
N GLN A 156 -15.80 25.41 1.71
CA GLN A 156 -16.74 24.83 2.66
C GLN A 156 -18.15 24.71 2.05
N ARG A 157 -18.86 23.65 2.41
CA ARG A 157 -20.26 23.43 2.03
C ARG A 157 -21.12 23.46 3.27
N GLY A 158 -22.23 24.19 3.22
CA GLY A 158 -23.17 24.26 4.34
C GLY A 158 -22.58 24.88 5.62
N ILE A 159 -23.32 24.72 6.71
CA ILE A 159 -22.99 25.16 8.06
C ILE A 159 -22.65 23.91 8.88
N ASP A 160 -21.67 24.02 9.77
CA ASP A 160 -21.36 22.93 10.71
C ASP A 160 -22.55 22.69 11.65
N LEU A 161 -22.92 21.42 11.85
CA LEU A 161 -24.00 21.02 12.74
C LEU A 161 -23.88 21.65 14.14
N PHE A 162 -22.67 21.71 14.70
CA PHE A 162 -22.46 22.27 16.05
C PHE A 162 -22.53 23.80 16.07
N ALA A 163 -22.44 24.45 14.92
CA ALA A 163 -22.62 25.91 14.81
C ALA A 163 -24.10 26.32 14.75
N LEU A 164 -25.02 25.37 14.56
CA LEU A 164 -26.48 25.61 14.58
C LEU A 164 -27.08 25.67 15.98
N GLU A 165 -26.33 25.33 17.04
CA GLU A 165 -26.79 25.44 18.42
C GLU A 165 -27.13 26.92 18.75
N GLY A 166 -28.42 27.26 18.68
CA GLY A 166 -28.94 28.62 18.90
C GLY A 166 -29.55 29.30 17.68
N GLN A 167 -29.57 28.66 16.51
CA GLN A 167 -30.28 29.12 15.31
C GLN A 167 -31.50 28.22 15.01
N SER A 168 -32.56 28.79 14.43
CA SER A 168 -33.76 28.05 14.03
C SER A 168 -33.47 27.18 12.80
N LEU A 169 -33.66 25.86 12.91
CA LEU A 169 -33.50 24.96 11.76
C LEU A 169 -34.47 25.34 10.64
N LYS A 170 -35.68 25.75 11.03
CA LYS A 170 -36.72 26.20 10.11
C LYS A 170 -36.20 27.33 9.22
N GLU A 171 -35.52 28.33 9.77
CA GLU A 171 -34.96 29.45 8.99
C GLU A 171 -33.90 28.99 7.98
N THR A 172 -33.14 27.95 8.32
CA THR A 172 -32.03 27.44 7.49
C THR A 172 -32.52 26.61 6.30
N ILE A 173 -33.66 25.92 6.43
CA ILE A 173 -34.12 24.95 5.42
C ILE A 173 -35.38 25.37 4.68
N SER A 174 -36.18 26.31 5.18
CA SER A 174 -37.52 26.64 4.63
C SER A 174 -37.51 27.12 3.18
N ASP A 175 -36.39 27.65 2.68
CA ASP A 175 -36.27 28.12 1.29
C ASP A 175 -36.00 26.98 0.29
N SER A 176 -35.76 25.76 0.78
CA SER A 176 -35.41 24.61 -0.05
C SER A 176 -36.62 24.03 -0.78
N LYS A 177 -36.40 23.68 -2.05
CA LYS A 177 -37.35 22.94 -2.90
C LYS A 177 -37.06 21.46 -2.99
N ALA A 178 -36.06 20.97 -2.25
CA ALA A 178 -35.67 19.56 -2.25
C ALA A 178 -36.35 18.79 -1.11
N ASN A 179 -36.17 17.48 -1.10
CA ASN A 179 -36.58 16.66 0.05
C ASN A 179 -35.72 16.95 1.28
N VAL A 180 -36.22 16.53 2.45
CA VAL A 180 -35.57 16.75 3.74
C VAL A 180 -34.13 16.26 3.75
N VAL A 181 -33.87 15.01 3.32
CA VAL A 181 -32.52 14.43 3.31
C VAL A 181 -31.54 15.25 2.47
N ARG A 182 -31.90 15.60 1.22
CA ARG A 182 -31.04 16.42 0.35
C ARG A 182 -30.81 17.82 0.93
N THR A 183 -31.84 18.38 1.57
CA THR A 183 -31.75 19.71 2.16
C THR A 183 -30.82 19.71 3.37
N LEU A 184 -31.01 18.80 4.32
CA LEU A 184 -30.11 18.62 5.46
C LEU A 184 -28.67 18.35 5.01
N ALA A 185 -28.45 17.44 4.06
CA ALA A 185 -27.11 17.12 3.57
C ALA A 185 -26.38 18.35 2.99
N SER A 186 -27.08 19.15 2.18
CA SER A 186 -26.48 20.33 1.54
C SER A 186 -26.32 21.54 2.46
N ARG A 187 -27.23 21.73 3.42
CA ARG A 187 -27.22 22.86 4.36
C ARG A 187 -26.35 22.61 5.58
N LEU A 188 -26.26 21.36 6.05
CA LEU A 188 -25.58 21.00 7.31
C LEU A 188 -24.25 20.26 7.10
N ASN A 189 -23.80 20.14 5.85
CA ASN A 189 -22.62 19.36 5.48
C ASN A 189 -22.67 17.91 5.97
N LEU A 190 -23.84 17.28 6.05
CA LEU A 190 -23.97 15.89 6.52
C LEU A 190 -24.07 14.92 5.34
N ASP A 191 -23.66 13.68 5.55
CA ASP A 191 -23.92 12.61 4.60
C ASP A 191 -25.40 12.17 4.64
N ALA A 192 -25.84 11.49 3.57
CA ALA A 192 -27.23 11.09 3.41
C ALA A 192 -27.69 10.14 4.53
N LEU A 193 -26.83 9.23 5.00
CA LEU A 193 -27.19 8.24 6.02
C LEU A 193 -27.38 8.91 7.39
N SER A 194 -26.53 9.88 7.73
CA SER A 194 -26.74 10.73 8.91
C SER A 194 -28.07 11.50 8.83
N CYS A 195 -28.44 11.99 7.64
CA CYS A 195 -29.73 12.67 7.44
C CYS A 195 -30.92 11.71 7.56
N GLU A 196 -30.79 10.47 7.07
CA GLU A 196 -31.80 9.41 7.21
C GLU A 196 -31.99 9.00 8.67
N GLU A 197 -30.90 8.94 9.46
CA GLU A 197 -30.98 8.73 10.91
C GLU A 197 -31.70 9.89 11.61
N ILE A 198 -31.42 11.14 11.25
CA ILE A 198 -32.16 12.31 11.80
C ILE A 198 -33.66 12.21 11.47
N CYS A 199 -34.00 11.80 10.25
CA CYS A 199 -35.38 11.55 9.83
C CYS A 199 -36.03 10.43 10.66
N ALA A 200 -35.31 9.33 10.89
CA ALA A 200 -35.78 8.21 11.71
C ALA A 200 -36.02 8.63 13.18
N LEU A 201 -35.08 9.38 13.78
CA LEU A 201 -35.18 9.90 15.16
C LEU A 201 -36.31 10.93 15.34
N SER A 202 -36.67 11.62 14.27
CA SER A 202 -37.74 12.62 14.27
C SER A 202 -39.10 12.06 13.84
N ALA A 203 -39.17 10.80 13.42
CA ALA A 203 -40.35 10.21 12.78
C ALA A 203 -40.87 11.03 11.58
N VAL A 204 -39.96 11.69 10.85
CA VAL A 204 -40.26 12.43 9.62
C VAL A 204 -39.78 11.64 8.41
N PRO A 205 -40.62 11.38 7.40
CA PRO A 205 -40.20 10.61 6.23
C PRO A 205 -39.04 11.27 5.45
N PRO A 206 -38.00 10.52 5.03
CA PRO A 206 -36.80 11.10 4.39
C PRO A 206 -37.06 11.71 3.01
N THR A 207 -38.11 11.27 2.32
CA THR A 207 -38.45 11.67 0.95
C THR A 207 -39.41 12.85 0.87
N VAL A 208 -39.96 13.33 2.00
CA VAL A 208 -40.89 14.46 2.03
C VAL A 208 -40.20 15.75 1.57
N MET A 209 -40.91 16.59 0.82
CA MET A 209 -40.41 17.90 0.40
C MET A 209 -40.44 18.86 1.57
N VAL A 210 -39.43 19.73 1.69
CA VAL A 210 -39.39 20.71 2.78
C VAL A 210 -40.58 21.69 2.72
N SER A 211 -41.10 21.96 1.53
CA SER A 211 -42.31 22.77 1.32
C SER A 211 -43.58 22.17 1.93
N ASP A 212 -43.58 20.86 2.17
CA ASP A 212 -44.77 20.10 2.59
C ASP A 212 -44.73 19.78 4.09
N LEU A 213 -43.70 20.26 4.81
CA LEU A 213 -43.57 20.10 6.25
C LEU A 213 -44.50 21.05 7.01
N ASP A 214 -45.26 20.50 7.96
CA ASP A 214 -45.99 21.28 8.95
C ASP A 214 -45.11 21.69 10.13
N ASP A 215 -45.60 22.61 10.97
CA ASP A 215 -44.86 23.12 12.12
C ASP A 215 -44.46 22.03 13.13
N GLN A 216 -45.29 20.99 13.27
CA GLN A 216 -44.99 19.86 14.14
C GLN A 216 -43.83 19.03 13.60
N SER A 217 -43.80 18.78 12.29
CA SER A 217 -42.72 18.04 11.63
C SER A 217 -41.40 18.82 11.69
N PHE A 218 -41.44 20.16 11.56
CA PHE A 218 -40.25 21.00 11.81
C PHE A 218 -39.73 20.84 13.23
N HIS A 219 -40.61 20.92 14.23
CA HIS A 219 -40.21 20.77 15.64
C HIS A 219 -39.66 19.36 15.93
N ASN A 220 -40.24 18.33 15.32
CA ASN A 220 -39.75 16.96 15.43
C ASN A 220 -38.37 16.81 14.78
N LEU A 221 -38.14 17.41 13.61
CA LEU A 221 -36.83 17.43 12.95
C LEU A 221 -35.77 18.14 13.80
N GLU A 222 -36.09 19.28 14.40
CA GLU A 222 -35.19 19.98 15.34
C GLU A 222 -34.81 19.09 16.52
N ARG A 223 -35.78 18.37 17.10
CA ARG A 223 -35.53 17.43 18.18
C ARG A 223 -34.66 16.24 17.73
N GLY A 224 -34.94 15.69 16.56
CA GLY A 224 -34.15 14.60 15.96
C GLY A 224 -32.71 15.03 15.69
N LEU A 225 -32.52 16.24 15.17
CA LEU A 225 -31.22 16.85 14.92
C LEU A 225 -30.44 17.05 16.22
N HIS A 226 -31.07 17.60 17.25
CA HIS A 226 -30.47 17.74 18.57
C HIS A 226 -30.09 16.39 19.17
N SER A 227 -30.98 15.40 19.11
CA SER A 227 -30.69 14.04 19.60
C SER A 227 -29.52 13.40 18.86
N PHE A 228 -29.42 13.59 17.55
CA PHE A 228 -28.29 13.11 16.76
C PHE A 228 -26.99 13.83 17.16
N GLY A 229 -27.01 15.15 17.31
CA GLY A 229 -25.88 15.95 17.78
C GLY A 229 -25.36 15.50 19.15
N GLU A 230 -26.24 15.19 20.10
CA GLU A 230 -25.86 14.63 21.40
C GLU A 230 -25.18 13.26 21.26
N LYS A 231 -25.71 12.36 20.41
CA LYS A 231 -25.04 11.08 20.11
C LYS A 231 -23.62 11.32 19.56
N LEU A 232 -23.43 12.29 18.66
CA LEU A 232 -22.10 12.62 18.13
C LEU A 232 -21.13 13.10 19.23
N LYS A 233 -21.60 13.91 20.19
CA LYS A 233 -20.79 14.38 21.32
C LYS A 233 -20.36 13.24 22.25
N THR A 234 -21.18 12.20 22.40
CA THR A 234 -20.81 11.02 23.19
C THR A 234 -19.70 10.19 22.56
N GLY A 235 -19.45 10.37 21.26
CA GLY A 235 -18.47 9.59 20.51
C GLY A 235 -19.03 8.26 20.01
N ALA A 236 -18.16 7.43 19.43
CA ALA A 236 -18.54 6.08 19.00
C ALA A 236 -18.88 5.21 20.23
N ASN A 237 -20.10 4.68 20.28
CA ASN A 237 -20.61 3.90 21.40
C ASN A 237 -21.47 2.73 20.87
N GLY A 238 -20.93 1.52 20.98
CA GLY A 238 -21.45 0.33 20.29
C GLY A 238 -21.24 0.36 18.77
N PRO A 239 -20.00 0.50 18.25
CA PRO A 239 -19.74 0.36 16.83
C PRO A 239 -20.21 -1.00 16.30
N CYS A 240 -20.84 -1.02 15.13
CA CYS A 240 -21.40 -2.24 14.58
C CYS A 240 -21.37 -2.30 13.05
N LEU A 241 -21.46 -3.53 12.53
CA LEU A 241 -21.80 -3.82 11.14
C LEU A 241 -23.25 -4.22 11.04
N VAL A 242 -23.94 -3.73 10.02
CA VAL A 242 -25.33 -4.05 9.71
C VAL A 242 -25.37 -4.98 8.50
N PHE A 243 -26.19 -6.04 8.56
CA PHE A 243 -26.35 -7.04 7.50
C PHE A 243 -27.78 -7.05 6.98
N GLU A 244 -27.96 -7.45 5.72
CA GLU A 244 -29.27 -7.70 5.14
C GLU A 244 -29.84 -9.02 5.68
N GLU A 245 -31.17 -9.12 5.83
CA GLU A 245 -31.81 -10.39 6.18
C GLU A 245 -31.65 -11.38 5.02
N SER A 246 -30.93 -12.47 5.26
CA SER A 246 -30.78 -13.58 4.31
C SER A 246 -31.74 -14.71 4.67
N GLU A 247 -32.58 -15.13 3.72
CA GLU A 247 -33.42 -16.33 3.86
C GLU A 247 -32.61 -17.65 3.79
N GLN A 248 -31.30 -17.59 3.51
CA GLN A 248 -30.42 -18.75 3.29
C GLN A 248 -29.27 -18.76 4.31
N SER A 249 -29.31 -19.73 5.24
CA SER A 249 -28.47 -19.80 6.45
C SER A 249 -26.98 -19.97 6.23
N ASP A 250 -26.53 -20.29 5.01
CA ASP A 250 -25.18 -20.83 4.76
C ASP A 250 -24.28 -19.92 3.91
N ALA A 251 -24.74 -18.72 3.51
CA ALA A 251 -23.92 -17.73 2.82
C ALA A 251 -23.68 -16.49 3.71
N GLU A 252 -22.41 -16.19 4.02
CA GLU A 252 -22.03 -14.93 4.67
C GLU A 252 -22.52 -13.75 3.83
N SER A 253 -23.56 -13.07 4.29
CA SER A 253 -24.11 -11.90 3.62
C SER A 253 -23.14 -10.72 3.77
N ALA A 254 -22.94 -9.96 2.70
CA ALA A 254 -22.05 -8.79 2.74
C ALA A 254 -22.66 -7.71 3.65
N PRO A 255 -21.86 -7.02 4.47
CA PRO A 255 -22.36 -5.96 5.33
C PRO A 255 -22.87 -4.78 4.50
N LEU A 256 -24.00 -4.20 4.90
CA LEU A 256 -24.63 -3.04 4.25
C LEU A 256 -23.96 -1.72 4.65
N ALA A 257 -23.58 -1.61 5.92
CA ALA A 257 -23.01 -0.41 6.52
C ALA A 257 -22.15 -0.74 7.74
N PHE A 258 -21.18 0.14 8.02
CA PHE A 258 -20.51 0.24 9.31
C PHE A 258 -21.00 1.51 10.01
N LEU A 259 -21.30 1.40 11.30
CA LEU A 259 -21.87 2.47 12.10
C LEU A 259 -21.06 2.70 13.39
N PRO A 260 -20.91 3.96 13.82
CA PRO A 260 -20.23 4.30 15.07
C PRO A 260 -21.08 3.99 16.32
N PHE A 261 -22.40 3.89 16.15
CA PHE A 261 -23.40 3.52 17.13
C PHE A 261 -24.66 3.04 16.37
N GLU A 262 -25.60 2.42 17.06
CA GLU A 262 -26.83 1.91 16.43
C GLU A 262 -27.72 3.05 15.90
N PHE A 263 -28.06 2.95 14.61
CA PHE A 263 -28.97 3.88 13.93
C PHE A 263 -30.40 3.32 13.98
N ALA A 264 -31.35 4.16 14.37
CA ALA A 264 -32.77 3.83 14.32
C ALA A 264 -33.24 3.49 12.90
N PHE A 265 -32.60 4.07 11.87
CA PHE A 265 -32.88 3.76 10.47
C PHE A 265 -32.71 2.27 10.11
N TYR A 266 -31.81 1.56 10.81
CA TYR A 266 -31.54 0.12 10.59
C TYR A 266 -32.18 -0.78 11.65
N HIS A 267 -33.14 -0.26 12.42
CA HIS A 267 -33.79 -1.04 13.46
C HIS A 267 -34.44 -2.32 12.89
N GLY A 268 -34.18 -3.45 13.53
CA GLY A 268 -34.68 -4.77 13.12
C GLY A 268 -33.73 -5.57 12.21
N LEU A 269 -32.67 -4.97 11.67
CA LEU A 269 -31.66 -5.71 10.91
C LEU A 269 -30.62 -6.39 11.82
N GLN A 270 -30.00 -7.45 11.32
CA GLN A 270 -28.94 -8.14 12.06
C GLN A 270 -27.70 -7.25 12.18
N THR A 271 -27.12 -7.19 13.39
CA THR A 271 -25.91 -6.44 13.66
C THR A 271 -24.81 -7.29 14.31
N LYS A 272 -23.54 -6.94 14.02
CA LYS A 272 -22.35 -7.48 14.68
C LYS A 272 -21.63 -6.34 15.39
N GLN A 273 -21.47 -6.41 16.71
CA GLN A 273 -20.82 -5.37 17.53
C GLN A 273 -19.30 -5.54 17.60
N PHE A 274 -18.59 -4.43 17.79
CA PHE A 274 -17.14 -4.35 17.90
C PHE A 274 -16.73 -3.45 19.08
N ASP A 275 -15.53 -3.67 19.62
CA ASP A 275 -15.01 -2.88 20.74
C ASP A 275 -14.62 -1.47 20.31
N THR A 276 -14.15 -1.32 19.07
CA THR A 276 -13.74 -0.03 18.52
C THR A 276 -14.29 0.21 17.13
N PHE A 277 -14.39 1.50 16.76
CA PHE A 277 -14.93 1.85 15.45
C PHE A 277 -13.96 1.50 14.34
N SER A 278 -12.65 1.60 14.58
CA SER A 278 -11.65 1.11 13.64
C SER A 278 -11.80 -0.38 13.37
N GLN A 279 -12.14 -1.21 14.35
CA GLN A 279 -12.38 -2.65 14.12
C GLN A 279 -13.59 -2.91 13.22
N ALA A 280 -14.70 -2.19 13.43
CA ALA A 280 -15.86 -2.29 12.56
C ALA A 280 -15.51 -1.89 11.12
N ILE A 281 -14.77 -0.79 10.94
CA ILE A 281 -14.32 -0.32 9.61
C ILE A 281 -13.35 -1.34 8.99
N ASP A 282 -12.38 -1.84 9.75
CA ASP A 282 -11.36 -2.79 9.28
C ASP A 282 -11.99 -4.10 8.83
N GLU A 283 -13.00 -4.61 9.56
CA GLU A 283 -13.78 -5.79 9.17
C GLU A 283 -14.66 -5.52 7.94
N PHE A 284 -15.33 -4.36 7.87
CA PHE A 284 -16.21 -4.00 6.74
C PHE A 284 -15.49 -4.05 5.39
N PHE A 285 -14.31 -3.42 5.35
CA PHE A 285 -13.54 -3.31 4.12
C PHE A 285 -12.58 -4.49 3.90
N GLY A 286 -12.15 -5.15 4.98
CA GLY A 286 -11.22 -6.27 4.94
C GLY A 286 -9.90 -5.97 4.24
N VAL A 287 -9.29 -7.03 3.69
CA VAL A 287 -8.16 -6.96 2.76
C VAL A 287 -8.69 -7.31 1.38
N SER A 288 -8.50 -6.41 0.42
CA SER A 288 -9.03 -6.61 -0.94
C SER A 288 -8.20 -7.63 -1.73
N PRO A 289 -8.79 -8.35 -2.71
CA PRO A 289 -8.03 -9.26 -3.58
C PRO A 289 -6.89 -8.56 -4.35
N LEU A 290 -7.01 -7.25 -4.61
CA LEU A 290 -5.94 -6.44 -5.20
C LEU A 290 -4.75 -6.27 -4.23
N GLU A 291 -5.02 -6.07 -2.93
CA GLU A 291 -4.00 -6.05 -1.88
C GLU A 291 -3.33 -7.42 -1.68
N GLU A 292 -4.05 -8.52 -1.94
CA GLU A 292 -3.53 -9.89 -1.87
C GLU A 292 -2.70 -10.27 -3.11
N ALA A 293 -3.17 -9.91 -4.32
CA ALA A 293 -2.56 -10.30 -5.60
C ALA A 293 -1.18 -9.66 -5.81
N GLU A 294 -0.96 -8.43 -5.35
CA GLU A 294 0.36 -7.76 -5.40
C GLU A 294 1.41 -8.42 -4.49
N GLY A 295 0.97 -9.21 -3.49
CA GLY A 295 1.86 -10.03 -2.66
C GLY A 295 2.46 -11.23 -3.40
N GLU A 296 1.79 -11.71 -4.46
CA GLU A 296 2.14 -12.98 -5.13
C GLU A 296 2.45 -12.88 -6.63
N THR A 297 2.27 -11.73 -7.31
CA THR A 297 2.52 -11.62 -8.77
C THR A 297 3.69 -10.71 -9.17
N ASN A 298 4.75 -11.36 -9.68
CA ASN A 298 5.72 -10.90 -10.69
C ASN A 298 5.64 -9.43 -11.22
N ASP A 299 5.97 -8.43 -10.40
CA ASP A 299 6.12 -7.02 -10.82
C ASP A 299 7.04 -6.84 -12.05
N LYS A 300 8.12 -7.63 -12.14
CA LYS A 300 9.04 -7.57 -13.29
C LYS A 300 8.37 -7.95 -14.61
N LEU A 301 7.39 -8.86 -14.60
CA LEU A 301 6.67 -9.23 -15.82
C LEU A 301 5.65 -8.16 -16.19
N THR A 302 4.99 -7.53 -15.22
CA THR A 302 4.01 -6.46 -15.47
C THR A 302 4.69 -5.20 -15.98
N GLU A 303 5.83 -4.81 -15.37
CA GLU A 303 6.65 -3.69 -15.84
C GLU A 303 7.23 -3.95 -17.24
N GLU A 304 7.76 -5.14 -17.50
CA GLU A 304 8.30 -5.48 -18.81
C GLU A 304 7.20 -5.56 -19.88
N LYS A 305 5.99 -6.02 -19.53
CA LYS A 305 4.81 -5.97 -20.42
C LYS A 305 4.42 -4.54 -20.79
N LEU A 306 4.30 -3.64 -19.81
CA LEU A 306 3.98 -2.23 -20.05
C LEU A 306 5.05 -1.54 -20.91
N ARG A 307 6.33 -1.88 -20.68
CA ARG A 307 7.45 -1.38 -21.49
C ARG A 307 7.36 -1.85 -22.94
N LEU A 308 7.16 -3.16 -23.16
CA LEU A 308 7.02 -3.73 -24.51
C LEU A 308 5.79 -3.17 -25.24
N GLN A 309 4.68 -2.96 -24.52
CA GLN A 309 3.49 -2.32 -25.09
C GLN A 309 3.74 -0.89 -25.54
N THR A 310 4.41 -0.08 -24.70
CA THR A 310 4.78 1.30 -25.05
C THR A 310 5.71 1.36 -26.28
N ILE A 311 6.57 0.36 -26.48
CA ILE A 311 7.43 0.25 -27.66
C ILE A 311 6.60 -0.06 -28.91
N ILE A 312 5.64 -0.98 -28.81
CA ILE A 312 4.72 -1.32 -29.91
C ILE A 312 3.93 -0.08 -30.35
N ASP A 313 3.35 0.66 -29.39
CA ASP A 313 2.51 1.83 -29.71
C ASP A 313 3.30 2.89 -30.50
N LYS A 314 4.54 3.20 -30.07
CA LYS A 314 5.43 4.12 -30.80
C LYS A 314 5.81 3.62 -32.19
N GLN A 315 6.06 2.32 -32.34
CA GLN A 315 6.38 1.73 -33.64
C GLN A 315 5.17 1.74 -34.59
N GLN A 316 3.96 1.55 -34.07
CA GLN A 316 2.71 1.64 -34.84
C GLN A 316 2.44 3.07 -35.34
N GLU A 317 2.66 4.08 -34.50
CA GLU A 317 2.58 5.48 -34.91
C GLU A 317 3.57 5.78 -36.05
N SER A 318 4.83 5.35 -35.89
CA SER A 318 5.86 5.53 -36.93
C SER A 318 5.52 4.80 -38.23
N LEU A 319 4.99 3.57 -38.14
CA LEU A 319 4.55 2.77 -39.29
C LEU A 319 3.41 3.47 -40.06
N SER A 320 2.45 4.04 -39.35
CA SER A 320 1.32 4.76 -39.97
C SER A 320 1.80 5.95 -40.82
N LEU A 321 2.81 6.67 -40.34
CA LEU A 321 3.40 7.80 -41.05
C LEU A 321 4.18 7.35 -42.30
N LEU A 322 4.94 6.25 -42.20
CA LEU A 322 5.68 5.69 -43.34
C LEU A 322 4.74 5.25 -44.47
N ARG A 323 3.64 4.56 -44.14
CA ARG A 323 2.64 4.12 -45.12
C ARG A 323 1.95 5.30 -45.79
N LYS A 324 1.49 6.28 -45.01
CA LYS A 324 0.84 7.49 -45.54
C LYS A 324 1.75 8.27 -46.49
N ASN A 325 3.03 8.41 -46.15
CA ASN A 325 3.99 9.11 -47.00
C ASN A 325 4.33 8.32 -48.27
N SER A 326 4.37 6.99 -48.21
CA SER A 326 4.55 6.16 -49.40
C SER A 326 3.40 6.34 -50.40
N GLU A 327 2.15 6.30 -49.91
CA GLU A 327 0.96 6.51 -50.73
C GLU A 327 0.98 7.87 -51.43
N VAL A 328 1.38 8.92 -50.71
CA VAL A 328 1.53 10.27 -51.27
C VAL A 328 2.55 10.28 -52.42
N LEU A 329 3.75 9.73 -52.20
CA LEU A 329 4.81 9.70 -53.23
C LEU A 329 4.41 8.86 -54.45
N ARG A 330 3.67 7.77 -54.24
CA ARG A 330 3.17 6.93 -55.32
C ARG A 330 2.15 7.68 -56.16
N LYS A 331 1.21 8.37 -55.50
CA LYS A 331 0.24 9.24 -56.15
C LYS A 331 0.89 10.39 -56.91
N GLU A 332 1.95 11.00 -56.36
CA GLU A 332 2.75 12.01 -57.07
C GLU A 332 3.33 11.43 -58.37
N GLY A 333 3.93 10.24 -58.32
CA GLY A 333 4.46 9.55 -59.51
C GLY A 333 3.38 9.24 -60.54
N GLU A 334 2.20 8.80 -60.13
CA GLU A 334 1.04 8.54 -61.00
C GLU A 334 0.54 9.82 -61.67
N LEU A 335 0.45 10.92 -60.92
CA LEU A 335 0.03 12.23 -61.44
C LEU A 335 1.02 12.80 -62.46
N ILE A 336 2.32 12.59 -62.25
CA ILE A 336 3.35 12.99 -63.22
C ILE A 336 3.18 12.22 -64.53
N TYR A 337 2.93 10.90 -64.47
CA TYR A 337 2.67 10.09 -65.67
C TYR A 337 1.35 10.46 -66.36
N ALA A 338 0.27 10.68 -65.60
CA ALA A 338 -1.02 11.06 -66.15
C ALA A 338 -0.97 12.41 -66.91
N ASN A 339 -0.06 13.30 -66.51
CA ASN A 339 0.13 14.63 -67.10
C ASN A 339 1.48 14.76 -67.84
N PHE A 340 2.04 13.64 -68.29
CA PHE A 340 3.43 13.54 -68.76
C PHE A 340 3.80 14.61 -69.79
N GLN A 341 2.98 14.79 -70.83
CA GLN A 341 3.25 15.72 -71.91
C GLN A 341 3.38 17.17 -71.41
N VAL A 342 2.43 17.60 -70.56
CA VAL A 342 2.39 18.95 -70.01
C VAL A 342 3.56 19.20 -69.06
N VAL A 343 3.91 18.19 -68.24
CA VAL A 343 5.05 18.26 -67.33
C VAL A 343 6.38 18.32 -68.10
N GLN A 344 6.53 17.52 -69.15
CA GLN A 344 7.74 17.47 -69.97
C GLN A 344 7.96 18.78 -70.72
N GLU A 345 6.93 19.31 -71.38
CA GLU A 345 6.99 20.60 -72.09
C GLU A 345 7.36 21.75 -71.13
N MET A 346 6.84 21.73 -69.91
CA MET A 346 7.17 22.71 -68.87
C MET A 346 8.64 22.61 -68.45
N LEU A 347 9.10 21.41 -68.13
CA LEU A 347 10.48 21.17 -67.71
C LEU A 347 11.47 21.58 -68.80
N GLU A 348 11.19 21.25 -70.06
CA GLU A 348 12.02 21.65 -71.21
C GLU A 348 12.04 23.16 -71.42
N SER A 349 10.90 23.84 -71.25
CA SER A 349 10.81 25.30 -71.35
C SER A 349 11.67 26.00 -70.30
N VAL A 350 11.59 25.54 -69.03
CA VAL A 350 12.36 26.11 -67.93
C VAL A 350 13.85 25.78 -68.04
N THR A 351 14.18 24.52 -68.36
CA THR A 351 15.58 24.10 -68.53
C THR A 351 16.23 24.77 -69.74
N GLY A 352 15.50 24.93 -70.85
CA GLY A 352 15.95 25.68 -72.02
C GLY A 352 16.19 27.16 -71.71
N ALA A 353 15.36 27.78 -70.87
CA ALA A 353 15.57 29.15 -70.40
C ALA A 353 16.85 29.28 -69.55
N ARG A 354 17.09 28.32 -68.65
CA ARG A 354 18.31 28.26 -67.83
C ARG A 354 19.58 28.08 -68.67
N LEU A 355 19.54 27.21 -69.69
CA LEU A 355 20.68 26.98 -70.60
C LEU A 355 21.05 28.21 -71.43
N ARG A 356 20.07 29.08 -71.73
CA ARG A 356 20.29 30.38 -72.39
C ARG A 356 20.81 31.49 -71.46
N GLY A 357 21.17 31.14 -70.21
CA GLY A 357 21.73 32.08 -69.24
C GLY A 357 20.72 32.96 -68.53
N GLN A 358 19.41 32.65 -68.61
CA GLN A 358 18.38 33.42 -67.92
C GLN A 358 18.39 33.11 -66.42
N ASP A 359 18.27 34.17 -65.62
CA ASP A 359 18.17 34.05 -64.17
C ASP A 359 16.74 33.67 -63.74
N TRP A 360 16.62 33.10 -62.55
CA TRP A 360 15.34 32.61 -62.02
C TRP A 360 14.27 33.69 -61.97
N ASP A 361 14.63 34.93 -61.64
CA ASP A 361 13.71 36.06 -61.61
C ASP A 361 13.10 36.37 -62.98
N GLU A 362 13.86 36.20 -64.07
CA GLU A 362 13.36 36.40 -65.43
C GLU A 362 12.42 35.25 -65.83
N ILE A 363 12.76 34.02 -65.44
CA ILE A 363 11.94 32.83 -65.68
C ILE A 363 10.59 32.94 -64.95
N VAL A 364 10.59 33.38 -63.69
CA VAL A 364 9.36 33.63 -62.91
C VAL A 364 8.48 34.68 -63.60
N ARG A 365 9.04 35.81 -64.04
CA ARG A 365 8.28 36.86 -64.77
C ARG A 365 7.67 36.34 -66.08
N ARG A 366 8.40 35.49 -66.82
CA ARG A 366 7.90 34.88 -68.07
C ARG A 366 6.73 33.93 -67.80
N ILE A 367 6.82 33.13 -66.74
CA ILE A 367 5.74 32.22 -66.34
C ILE A 367 4.51 33.01 -65.87
N GLU A 368 4.68 34.10 -65.12
CA GLU A 368 3.57 34.98 -64.73
C GLU A 368 2.90 35.66 -65.93
N LYS A 369 3.69 36.08 -66.92
CA LYS A 369 3.16 36.59 -68.19
C LYS A 369 2.38 35.50 -68.94
N GLY A 370 2.93 34.29 -69.03
CA GLY A 370 2.26 33.13 -69.64
C GLY A 370 0.96 32.74 -68.92
N LYS A 371 0.89 32.89 -67.59
CA LYS A 371 -0.35 32.72 -66.81
C LYS A 371 -1.42 33.74 -67.21
N LYS A 372 -1.05 35.00 -67.40
CA LYS A 372 -1.96 36.08 -67.83
C LYS A 372 -2.43 35.93 -69.27
N GLU A 373 -1.58 35.35 -70.12
CA GLU A 373 -1.87 35.08 -71.54
C GLU A 373 -2.62 33.75 -71.76
N GLY A 374 -2.95 33.01 -70.70
CA GLY A 374 -3.78 31.81 -70.76
C GLY A 374 -3.05 30.52 -71.16
N VAL A 375 -1.71 30.48 -71.06
CA VAL A 375 -0.92 29.27 -71.37
C VAL A 375 -1.18 28.19 -70.33
N GLN A 376 -1.70 27.04 -70.78
CA GLN A 376 -2.15 25.94 -69.92
C GLN A 376 -1.05 25.38 -69.01
N SER A 377 0.17 25.19 -69.51
CA SER A 377 1.31 24.69 -68.73
C SER A 377 1.82 25.69 -67.68
N ALA A 378 1.72 27.01 -67.95
CA ALA A 378 2.11 28.06 -67.01
C ALA A 378 1.07 28.22 -65.88
N ALA A 379 -0.22 28.03 -66.17
CA ALA A 379 -1.31 28.08 -65.20
C ALA A 379 -1.21 26.99 -64.11
N LEU A 380 -0.63 25.84 -64.46
CA LEU A 380 -0.44 24.70 -63.54
C LEU A 380 0.75 24.89 -62.59
N ILE A 381 1.59 25.91 -62.75
CA ILE A 381 2.71 26.16 -61.84
C ILE A 381 2.20 26.94 -60.62
N ASP A 382 2.29 26.35 -59.42
CA ASP A 382 1.99 27.04 -58.16
C ASP A 382 3.10 28.04 -57.82
N ARG A 383 4.33 27.55 -57.72
CA ARG A 383 5.53 28.33 -57.37
C ARG A 383 6.82 27.63 -57.77
N ILE A 384 7.91 28.39 -57.79
CA ILE A 384 9.26 27.89 -58.04
C ILE A 384 10.09 28.06 -56.77
N ILE A 385 10.94 27.08 -56.46
CA ILE A 385 11.89 27.09 -55.35
C ILE A 385 13.30 27.06 -55.94
N PRO A 386 13.89 28.24 -56.24
CA PRO A 386 15.18 28.33 -56.92
C PRO A 386 16.34 27.66 -56.18
N SER A 387 16.35 27.76 -54.84
CA SER A 387 17.39 27.18 -53.97
C SER A 387 17.48 25.66 -54.04
N GLN A 388 16.39 24.98 -54.42
CA GLN A 388 16.31 23.53 -54.55
C GLN A 388 16.22 23.07 -56.01
N ALA A 389 16.22 24.02 -56.97
CA ALA A 389 15.96 23.76 -58.38
C ALA A 389 14.64 23.00 -58.60
N GLN A 390 13.59 23.36 -57.85
CA GLN A 390 12.29 22.69 -57.89
C GLN A 390 11.16 23.60 -58.36
N ILE A 391 10.18 23.02 -59.04
CA ILE A 391 8.92 23.65 -59.42
C ILE A 391 7.79 22.88 -58.76
N ILE A 392 6.91 23.59 -58.07
CA ILE A 392 5.69 23.04 -57.52
C ILE A 392 4.59 23.23 -58.56
N MET A 393 4.08 22.14 -59.12
CA MET A 393 2.95 22.14 -60.04
C MET A 393 1.69 21.62 -59.35
N ASN A 394 0.55 22.22 -59.69
CA ASN A 394 -0.76 21.72 -59.30
C ASN A 394 -1.25 20.73 -60.35
N LEU A 395 -1.18 19.44 -60.05
CA LEU A 395 -1.65 18.37 -60.92
C LEU A 395 -2.95 17.81 -60.32
N GLY A 396 -4.09 18.29 -60.83
CA GLY A 396 -5.40 18.05 -60.22
C GLY A 396 -5.59 18.86 -58.93
N GLU A 397 -5.87 18.18 -57.81
CA GLU A 397 -5.99 18.79 -56.47
C GLU A 397 -4.70 18.67 -55.64
N THR A 398 -3.63 18.09 -56.19
CA THR A 398 -2.39 17.78 -55.46
C THR A 398 -1.21 18.62 -55.98
N LYS A 399 -0.43 19.18 -55.05
CA LYS A 399 0.79 19.93 -55.36
C LYS A 399 1.97 18.97 -55.44
N VAL A 400 2.60 18.87 -56.60
CA VAL A 400 3.71 17.96 -56.88
C VAL A 400 4.99 18.75 -57.08
N ALA A 401 6.07 18.35 -56.41
CA ALA A 401 7.39 18.96 -56.55
C ALA A 401 8.22 18.27 -57.65
N LEU A 402 8.67 19.04 -58.63
CA LEU A 402 9.43 18.56 -59.79
C LEU A 402 10.82 19.18 -59.80
N ASP A 403 11.85 18.34 -59.94
CA ASP A 403 13.23 18.79 -60.13
C ASP A 403 13.45 19.15 -61.61
N VAL A 404 13.85 20.39 -61.87
CA VAL A 404 14.06 20.91 -63.23
C VAL A 404 15.25 20.26 -63.94
N ARG A 405 16.15 19.62 -63.20
CA ARG A 405 17.33 18.93 -63.75
C ARG A 405 17.01 17.55 -64.30
N LEU A 406 15.81 17.05 -64.00
CA LEU A 406 15.35 15.71 -64.35
C LEU A 406 14.25 15.81 -65.42
N SER A 407 14.13 14.78 -66.25
CA SER A 407 12.98 14.67 -67.16
C SER A 407 11.69 14.39 -66.38
N ALA A 408 10.53 14.50 -67.03
CA ALA A 408 9.26 14.09 -66.43
C ALA A 408 9.29 12.61 -66.02
N GLN A 409 9.93 11.77 -66.84
CA GLN A 409 10.11 10.33 -66.57
C GLN A 409 10.99 10.10 -65.34
N ASP A 410 12.11 10.82 -65.22
CA ASP A 410 13.04 10.67 -64.10
C ASP A 410 12.46 11.22 -62.80
N ASN A 411 11.66 12.30 -62.85
CA ASN A 411 10.92 12.80 -61.70
C ASN A 411 9.89 11.77 -61.21
N ALA A 412 9.12 11.17 -62.12
CA ALA A 412 8.18 10.11 -61.78
C ALA A 412 8.92 8.90 -61.18
N ALA A 413 9.99 8.43 -61.83
CA ALA A 413 10.81 7.32 -61.36
C ALA A 413 11.41 7.59 -59.96
N ALA A 414 11.93 8.79 -59.72
CA ALA A 414 12.45 9.19 -58.41
C ALA A 414 11.36 9.19 -57.32
N SER A 415 10.11 9.53 -57.67
CA SER A 415 8.97 9.45 -56.74
C SER A 415 8.62 8.00 -56.39
N TYR A 416 8.55 7.11 -57.41
CA TYR A 416 8.33 5.68 -57.19
C TYR A 416 9.45 5.02 -56.40
N ASP A 417 10.71 5.38 -56.66
CA ASP A 417 11.86 4.84 -55.93
C ASP A 417 11.86 5.28 -54.47
N LYS A 418 11.44 6.52 -54.19
CA LYS A 418 11.25 7.00 -52.81
C LYS A 418 10.09 6.26 -52.15
N ALA A 419 8.95 6.06 -52.84
CA ALA A 419 7.82 5.29 -52.33
C ALA A 419 8.24 3.85 -51.97
N LYS A 420 8.90 3.12 -52.89
CA LYS A 420 9.44 1.78 -52.64
C LYS A 420 10.40 1.71 -51.45
N LYS A 421 11.27 2.71 -51.29
CA LYS A 421 12.17 2.81 -50.12
C LYS A 421 11.41 3.01 -48.82
N MET A 422 10.26 3.69 -48.85
CA MET A 422 9.39 3.87 -47.68
C MET A 422 8.56 2.63 -47.37
N GLU A 423 8.08 1.91 -48.39
CA GLU A 423 7.43 0.60 -48.28
C GLU A 423 8.37 -0.43 -47.64
N ALA A 424 9.60 -0.56 -48.14
CA ALA A 424 10.60 -1.47 -47.58
C ALA A 424 10.93 -1.16 -46.10
N LYS A 425 10.91 0.13 -45.71
CA LYS A 425 11.07 0.54 -44.31
C LYS A 425 9.84 0.21 -43.47
N ALA A 426 8.64 0.34 -44.02
CA ALA A 426 7.39 -0.03 -43.37
C ALA A 426 7.32 -1.55 -43.11
N GLU A 427 7.66 -2.37 -44.10
CA GLU A 427 7.76 -3.84 -43.97
C GLU A 427 8.78 -4.25 -42.89
N GLY A 428 9.94 -3.59 -42.86
CA GLY A 428 10.93 -3.80 -41.80
C GLY A 428 10.42 -3.46 -40.40
N ALA A 429 9.67 -2.37 -40.26
CA ALA A 429 9.06 -1.96 -38.99
C ALA A 429 7.94 -2.93 -38.56
N GLU A 430 7.12 -3.42 -39.50
CA GLU A 430 6.08 -4.43 -39.25
C GLU A 430 6.67 -5.74 -38.71
N SER A 431 7.76 -6.22 -39.32
CA SER A 431 8.45 -7.42 -38.85
C SER A 431 8.97 -7.28 -37.42
N GLN A 432 9.41 -6.08 -37.01
CA GLN A 432 9.85 -5.82 -35.64
C GLN A 432 8.69 -5.79 -34.65
N ILE A 433 7.58 -5.14 -35.01
CA ILE A 433 6.36 -5.11 -34.19
C ILE A 433 5.87 -6.54 -33.95
N GLU A 434 5.88 -7.39 -34.98
CA GLU A 434 5.43 -8.78 -34.88
C GLU A 434 6.34 -9.61 -33.96
N LYS A 435 7.66 -9.44 -34.05
CA LYS A 435 8.61 -10.07 -33.11
C LYS A 435 8.33 -9.66 -31.65
N THR A 436 8.06 -8.38 -31.41
CA THR A 436 7.74 -7.86 -30.08
C THR A 436 6.37 -8.38 -29.58
N ARG A 437 5.38 -8.54 -30.46
CA ARG A 437 4.08 -9.15 -30.13
C ARG A 437 4.19 -10.63 -29.77
N ILE A 438 5.02 -11.38 -30.49
CA ILE A 438 5.28 -12.80 -30.17
C ILE A 438 5.92 -12.91 -28.78
N GLN A 439 6.90 -12.05 -28.44
CA GLN A 439 7.48 -11.99 -27.10
C GLN A 439 6.45 -11.67 -26.03
N LEU A 440 5.56 -10.69 -26.28
CA LEU A 440 4.47 -10.34 -25.37
C LEU A 440 3.51 -11.52 -25.13
N THR A 441 3.22 -12.29 -26.19
CA THR A 441 2.30 -13.45 -26.14
C THR A 441 2.93 -14.64 -25.43
N GLN A 442 4.23 -14.90 -25.64
CA GLN A 442 4.97 -15.93 -24.90
C GLN A 442 5.04 -15.65 -23.39
N MET A 443 4.90 -14.38 -22.99
CA MET A 443 4.78 -13.96 -21.58
C MET A 443 3.35 -14.07 -21.00
N GLN A 444 2.38 -14.63 -21.73
CA GLN A 444 0.97 -14.79 -21.30
C GLN A 444 0.56 -16.22 -20.88
N VAL A 445 1.51 -17.13 -20.62
CA VAL A 445 1.21 -18.50 -20.13
C VAL A 445 0.35 -18.46 -18.84
N PRO A 446 -0.66 -19.36 -18.68
CA PRO A 446 -1.93 -19.00 -18.05
C PRO A 446 -1.83 -18.75 -16.55
N VAL A 447 -2.70 -17.84 -16.12
CA VAL A 447 -3.07 -17.59 -14.72
C VAL A 447 -3.32 -18.94 -14.06
N ARG A 448 -2.44 -19.34 -13.14
CA ARG A 448 -2.78 -20.39 -12.17
C ARG A 448 -4.12 -20.00 -11.55
N PRO A 449 -5.07 -20.93 -11.38
CA PRO A 449 -6.28 -20.62 -10.63
C PRO A 449 -5.84 -19.98 -9.31
N ALA A 450 -6.44 -18.82 -9.01
CA ALA A 450 -6.12 -18.07 -7.80
C ALA A 450 -6.08 -19.04 -6.62
N PRO A 451 -5.03 -19.02 -5.79
CA PRO A 451 -5.05 -19.80 -4.57
C PRO A 451 -6.33 -19.46 -3.81
N THR A 452 -6.96 -20.50 -3.26
CA THR A 452 -8.16 -20.42 -2.42
C THR A 452 -8.00 -19.24 -1.45
N LYS A 453 -8.95 -18.29 -1.49
CA LYS A 453 -8.99 -17.06 -0.66
C LYS A 453 -8.28 -17.29 0.67
N ALA A 454 -7.05 -16.80 0.80
CA ALA A 454 -6.34 -16.89 2.04
C ALA A 454 -6.99 -15.86 2.97
N LEU A 455 -7.84 -16.32 3.90
CA LEU A 455 -8.44 -15.47 4.93
C LEU A 455 -7.41 -14.47 5.46
N PRO A 456 -7.68 -13.15 5.44
CA PRO A 456 -6.75 -12.14 5.90
C PRO A 456 -6.31 -12.46 7.33
N SER A 457 -5.00 -12.65 7.57
CA SER A 457 -4.53 -12.88 8.93
C SER A 457 -4.54 -11.56 9.69
N LYS A 458 -5.28 -11.49 10.80
CA LYS A 458 -5.13 -10.40 11.78
C LYS A 458 -3.68 -10.43 12.32
N LEU A 459 -3.24 -9.38 13.01
CA LEU A 459 -1.96 -9.30 13.70
C LEU A 459 -2.21 -9.64 15.16
N ARG A 460 -1.48 -10.64 15.67
CA ARG A 460 -1.58 -10.97 17.09
C ARG A 460 -0.97 -9.84 17.90
N LYS A 461 -1.68 -9.40 18.94
CA LYS A 461 -1.10 -8.57 19.99
C LYS A 461 -0.01 -9.39 20.70
N LYS A 462 1.26 -9.12 20.37
CA LYS A 462 2.40 -9.79 21.00
C LYS A 462 2.44 -9.47 22.48
N LYS A 463 2.50 -10.49 23.33
CA LYS A 463 2.69 -10.33 24.77
C LYS A 463 4.08 -9.75 25.02
N TRP A 464 4.26 -8.96 26.08
CA TRP A 464 5.49 -8.19 26.33
C TRP A 464 6.75 -9.06 26.35
N TYR A 465 6.62 -10.30 26.84
CA TYR A 465 7.70 -11.26 26.99
C TYR A 465 8.12 -11.92 25.67
N GLU A 466 7.33 -11.82 24.60
CA GLU A 466 7.65 -12.42 23.29
C GLU A 466 8.83 -11.73 22.58
N ARG A 467 9.34 -10.62 23.12
CA ARG A 467 10.60 -10.02 22.70
C ARG A 467 11.83 -10.84 23.15
N TYR A 468 11.66 -11.72 24.13
CA TYR A 468 12.66 -12.65 24.63
C TYR A 468 12.44 -14.05 24.03
N ARG A 469 13.35 -14.98 24.29
CA ARG A 469 13.03 -16.40 24.18
C ARG A 469 12.21 -16.78 25.41
N TRP A 470 11.18 -17.60 25.26
CA TRP A 470 10.31 -17.92 26.38
C TRP A 470 9.64 -19.26 26.20
N PHE A 471 9.27 -19.87 27.32
CA PHE A 471 8.35 -21.00 27.38
C PHE A 471 7.62 -20.99 28.73
N MET A 472 6.52 -21.74 28.80
CA MET A 472 5.87 -22.05 30.08
C MET A 472 6.41 -23.39 30.58
N SER A 473 6.89 -23.44 31.82
CA SER A 473 7.33 -24.69 32.42
C SER A 473 6.17 -25.68 32.54
N SER A 474 6.48 -26.95 32.79
CA SER A 474 5.44 -27.97 33.05
C SER A 474 4.54 -27.63 34.24
N GLU A 475 4.98 -26.75 35.13
CA GLU A 475 4.26 -26.32 36.33
C GLU A 475 3.60 -24.93 36.15
N GLY A 476 3.64 -24.37 34.94
CA GLY A 476 2.98 -23.10 34.61
C GLY A 476 3.79 -21.85 34.96
N PHE A 477 5.09 -21.97 35.24
CA PHE A 477 5.95 -20.80 35.44
C PHE A 477 6.43 -20.23 34.10
N LEU A 478 6.44 -18.91 33.98
CA LEU A 478 7.01 -18.24 32.80
C LEU A 478 8.54 -18.23 32.90
N VAL A 479 9.21 -18.86 31.94
CA VAL A 479 10.67 -18.89 31.83
C VAL A 479 11.09 -18.04 30.65
N LEU A 480 12.03 -17.12 30.87
CA LEU A 480 12.50 -16.14 29.89
C LEU A 480 14.00 -16.26 29.67
N GLY A 481 14.46 -16.12 28.44
CA GLY A 481 15.88 -16.08 28.07
C GLY A 481 16.19 -14.95 27.10
N GLY A 482 17.27 -14.20 27.34
CA GLY A 482 17.66 -13.16 26.39
C GLY A 482 18.07 -13.73 25.02
N ARG A 483 17.92 -12.91 23.98
CA ARG A 483 18.22 -13.27 22.58
C ARG A 483 19.65 -12.94 22.18
N ASP A 484 20.18 -11.90 22.79
CA ASP A 484 21.48 -11.29 22.56
C ASP A 484 21.96 -10.61 23.86
N ILE A 485 23.15 -10.01 23.83
CA ILE A 485 23.75 -9.32 24.98
C ILE A 485 22.86 -8.20 25.52
N LYS A 486 22.24 -7.39 24.65
CA LYS A 486 21.41 -6.25 25.06
C LYS A 486 20.12 -6.69 25.74
N SER A 487 19.47 -7.71 25.18
CA SER A 487 18.23 -8.28 25.73
C SER A 487 18.49 -9.07 27.01
N ASN A 488 19.64 -9.75 27.16
CA ASN A 488 20.08 -10.33 28.42
C ASN A 488 20.14 -9.27 29.53
N GLU A 489 20.89 -8.18 29.30
CA GLU A 489 20.99 -7.10 30.29
C GLU A 489 19.64 -6.44 30.58
N GLN A 490 18.81 -6.21 29.55
CA GLN A 490 17.49 -5.63 29.73
C GLN A 490 16.56 -6.55 30.55
N LEU A 491 16.60 -7.85 30.29
CA LEU A 491 15.81 -8.86 31.01
C LEU A 491 16.19 -8.85 32.49
N ALA A 492 17.48 -8.98 32.79
CA ALA A 492 17.95 -9.04 34.17
C ALA A 492 17.81 -7.72 34.93
N LYS A 493 18.07 -6.55 34.30
CA LYS A 493 18.00 -5.25 34.99
C LYS A 493 16.58 -4.71 35.14
N ARG A 494 15.66 -5.03 34.22
CA ARG A 494 14.31 -4.40 34.18
C ARG A 494 13.15 -5.34 34.50
N GLN A 495 13.32 -6.65 34.35
CA GLN A 495 12.21 -7.61 34.48
C GLN A 495 12.40 -8.57 35.66
N MET A 496 13.62 -8.73 36.16
CA MET A 496 13.91 -9.55 37.34
C MET A 496 13.39 -8.87 38.60
N THR A 497 12.66 -9.62 39.42
CA THR A 497 12.14 -9.23 40.74
C THR A 497 12.76 -10.10 41.83
N ALA A 498 12.66 -9.68 43.09
CA ALA A 498 13.34 -10.35 44.21
C ALA A 498 12.98 -11.84 44.40
N ASN A 499 11.79 -12.26 43.98
CA ASN A 499 11.33 -13.65 44.11
C ASN A 499 11.75 -14.56 42.94
N ASP A 500 12.24 -13.99 41.84
CA ASP A 500 12.58 -14.77 40.64
C ASP A 500 13.83 -15.63 40.86
N ILE A 501 14.15 -16.50 39.90
CA ILE A 501 15.37 -17.31 39.93
C ILE A 501 16.19 -17.04 38.67
N PHE A 502 17.48 -16.73 38.85
CA PHE A 502 18.41 -16.45 37.76
C PHE A 502 19.24 -17.69 37.41
N PHE A 503 19.31 -18.02 36.12
CA PHE A 503 20.01 -19.16 35.56
C PHE A 503 21.05 -18.74 34.52
N HIS A 504 22.14 -19.49 34.47
CA HIS A 504 23.17 -19.38 33.43
C HIS A 504 23.84 -20.73 33.20
N ALA A 505 24.21 -21.04 31.96
CA ALA A 505 25.00 -22.24 31.67
C ALA A 505 26.49 -21.98 31.98
N SER A 506 27.26 -23.00 32.36
CA SER A 506 28.72 -22.86 32.57
C SER A 506 29.51 -22.74 31.25
N LEU A 507 28.87 -22.23 30.20
CA LEU A 507 29.34 -22.19 28.82
C LEU A 507 29.23 -20.77 28.27
N HIS A 508 30.06 -20.46 27.28
CA HIS A 508 30.03 -19.16 26.61
C HIS A 508 28.77 -19.00 25.76
N GLY A 509 28.35 -17.75 25.56
CA GLY A 509 27.18 -17.41 24.75
C GLY A 509 25.84 -17.84 25.35
N ALA A 510 25.82 -18.36 26.58
CA ALA A 510 24.59 -18.75 27.26
C ALA A 510 23.69 -17.52 27.50
N PRO A 511 22.36 -17.66 27.33
CA PRO A 511 21.43 -16.61 27.67
C PRO A 511 21.33 -16.44 29.19
N TYR A 512 20.98 -15.23 29.63
CA TYR A 512 20.46 -15.04 30.98
C TYR A 512 19.05 -15.58 31.02
N VAL A 513 18.82 -16.61 31.82
CA VAL A 513 17.52 -17.24 31.96
C VAL A 513 16.91 -16.84 33.29
N ILE A 514 15.64 -16.44 33.29
CA ILE A 514 14.90 -16.01 34.48
C ILE A 514 13.61 -16.81 34.56
N VAL A 515 13.39 -17.47 35.70
CA VAL A 515 12.11 -18.07 36.05
C VAL A 515 11.32 -17.04 36.85
N LYS A 516 10.16 -16.63 36.34
CA LYS A 516 9.26 -15.68 37.01
C LYS A 516 8.48 -16.41 38.10
N VAL A 517 8.62 -15.99 39.35
CA VAL A 517 7.98 -16.64 40.51
C VAL A 517 7.01 -15.66 41.17
N PRO A 518 5.70 -15.72 40.86
CA PRO A 518 4.73 -14.80 41.45
C PRO A 518 4.43 -15.13 42.92
N ASP A 519 4.26 -16.42 43.22
CA ASP A 519 3.78 -16.91 44.51
C ASP A 519 4.77 -17.93 45.11
N GLN A 520 4.50 -19.22 44.93
CA GLN A 520 5.28 -20.32 45.52
C GLN A 520 6.50 -20.68 44.67
N PRO A 521 7.60 -21.12 45.31
CA PRO A 521 8.81 -21.51 44.59
C PRO A 521 8.55 -22.73 43.69
N PRO A 522 9.19 -22.79 42.51
CA PRO A 522 9.10 -23.95 41.62
C PRO A 522 9.73 -25.20 42.23
N THR A 523 9.29 -26.38 41.78
CA THR A 523 9.97 -27.63 42.13
C THR A 523 11.22 -27.86 41.27
N GLU A 524 11.99 -28.91 41.60
CA GLU A 524 13.16 -29.32 40.82
C GLU A 524 12.87 -29.48 39.33
N ARG A 525 11.64 -29.85 38.96
CA ARG A 525 11.23 -30.01 37.57
C ARG A 525 11.38 -28.73 36.76
N THR A 526 10.81 -27.62 37.21
CA THR A 526 10.96 -26.32 36.52
C THR A 526 12.41 -25.84 36.55
N LEU A 527 13.18 -26.13 37.61
CA LEU A 527 14.60 -25.77 37.68
C LEU A 527 15.43 -26.51 36.62
N VAL A 528 15.20 -27.81 36.44
CA VAL A 528 15.84 -28.63 35.40
C VAL A 528 15.44 -28.15 34.00
N GLU A 529 14.16 -27.80 33.79
CA GLU A 529 13.68 -27.23 32.53
C GLU A 529 14.38 -25.90 32.21
N ALA A 530 14.47 -24.98 33.18
CA ALA A 530 15.17 -23.72 33.00
C ALA A 530 16.68 -23.91 32.71
N ALA A 531 17.32 -24.88 33.39
CA ALA A 531 18.71 -25.25 33.13
C ALA A 531 18.90 -25.81 31.71
N GLN A 532 18.02 -26.70 31.26
CA GLN A 532 18.05 -27.26 29.90
C GLN A 532 17.92 -26.16 28.86
N PHE A 533 17.03 -25.21 29.09
CA PHE A 533 16.90 -24.04 28.23
C PHE A 533 18.17 -23.18 28.18
N ALA A 534 18.82 -22.93 29.32
CA ALA A 534 20.07 -22.17 29.36
C ALA A 534 21.21 -22.89 28.59
N VAL A 535 21.33 -24.21 28.76
CA VAL A 535 22.36 -25.03 28.10
C VAL A 535 22.11 -25.13 26.60
N ALA A 536 20.88 -25.44 26.18
CA ALA A 536 20.57 -25.65 24.76
C ALA A 536 20.71 -24.38 23.90
N PHE A 537 20.61 -23.19 24.49
CA PHE A 537 20.81 -21.92 23.78
C PHE A 537 22.22 -21.32 23.97
N SER A 538 23.16 -22.08 24.55
CA SER A 538 24.57 -21.71 24.70
C SER A 538 25.46 -22.23 23.55
N SER A 539 26.78 -22.03 23.66
CA SER A 539 27.74 -22.59 22.70
C SER A 539 27.67 -24.12 22.59
N ALA A 540 27.18 -24.83 23.61
CA ALA A 540 27.01 -26.30 23.57
C ALA A 540 26.30 -26.79 22.30
N TRP A 541 25.32 -26.02 21.81
CA TRP A 541 24.61 -26.38 20.60
C TRP A 541 25.49 -26.33 19.35
N GLN A 542 26.29 -25.26 19.21
CA GLN A 542 27.20 -25.09 18.08
C GLN A 542 28.38 -26.06 18.14
N ASP A 543 28.84 -26.34 19.36
CA ASP A 543 29.93 -27.26 19.64
C ASP A 543 29.49 -28.74 19.51
N GLY A 544 28.20 -29.00 19.34
CA GLY A 544 27.65 -30.34 19.15
C GLY A 544 27.73 -31.22 20.40
N LEU A 545 27.71 -30.62 21.59
CA LEU A 545 27.74 -31.35 22.86
C LEU A 545 26.41 -32.06 23.11
N SER A 546 26.45 -33.21 23.78
CA SER A 546 25.26 -33.97 24.17
C SER A 546 24.65 -33.48 25.48
N SER A 547 25.48 -32.97 26.39
CA SER A 547 25.08 -32.43 27.69
C SER A 547 25.97 -31.25 28.10
N GLY A 548 25.50 -30.48 29.08
CA GLY A 548 26.24 -29.37 29.67
C GLY A 548 25.76 -29.07 31.09
N ASP A 549 26.52 -28.23 31.78
CA ASP A 549 26.20 -27.86 33.17
C ASP A 549 25.57 -26.46 33.20
N ALA A 550 24.58 -26.28 34.06
CA ALA A 550 24.02 -24.97 34.41
C ALA A 550 24.04 -24.75 35.91
N PHE A 551 23.84 -23.51 36.30
CA PHE A 551 23.62 -23.17 37.70
C PHE A 551 22.55 -22.11 37.83
N TRP A 552 21.97 -22.02 39.02
CA TRP A 552 21.07 -20.95 39.40
C TRP A 552 21.47 -20.29 40.71
N VAL A 553 21.07 -19.03 40.84
CA VAL A 553 21.24 -18.19 42.03
C VAL A 553 20.00 -17.32 42.24
N ASN A 554 19.86 -16.79 43.45
CA ASN A 554 18.81 -15.81 43.73
C ASN A 554 19.16 -14.42 43.16
N PRO A 555 18.18 -13.54 42.95
CA PRO A 555 18.38 -12.21 42.39
C PRO A 555 19.34 -11.35 43.21
N GLU A 556 19.35 -11.46 44.55
CA GLU A 556 20.29 -10.71 45.41
C GLU A 556 21.77 -11.06 45.18
N GLN A 557 22.04 -12.21 44.55
CA GLN A 557 23.39 -12.67 44.23
C GLN A 557 23.92 -12.13 42.90
N VAL A 558 23.10 -11.43 42.12
CA VAL A 558 23.41 -10.99 40.75
C VAL A 558 23.73 -9.49 40.76
N SER A 559 24.94 -9.11 40.32
CA SER A 559 25.35 -7.72 40.17
C SER A 559 25.87 -7.42 38.76
N PHE A 560 25.47 -6.25 38.24
CA PHE A 560 25.96 -5.71 36.97
C PHE A 560 26.99 -4.59 37.16
N THR A 561 27.43 -4.38 38.40
CA THR A 561 28.46 -3.39 38.75
C THR A 561 29.74 -4.14 39.10
N PRO A 562 30.88 -3.81 38.46
CA PRO A 562 32.15 -4.41 38.84
C PRO A 562 32.56 -3.98 40.26
N PRO A 563 33.32 -4.82 40.98
CA PRO A 563 34.05 -4.40 42.16
C PRO A 563 34.96 -3.20 41.88
N THR A 564 35.27 -2.41 42.90
CA THR A 564 36.12 -1.23 42.76
C THR A 564 37.48 -1.60 42.17
N GLY A 565 37.81 -1.04 41.01
CA GLY A 565 39.08 -1.27 40.30
C GLY A 565 39.06 -2.34 39.21
N GLU A 566 37.94 -3.04 39.02
CA GLU A 566 37.80 -4.07 37.97
C GLU A 566 36.95 -3.57 36.79
N TYR A 567 37.16 -4.15 35.61
CA TYR A 567 36.36 -3.88 34.41
C TYR A 567 35.44 -5.07 34.12
N LEU A 568 34.13 -4.81 34.03
CA LEU A 568 33.15 -5.79 33.58
C LEU A 568 32.85 -5.56 32.08
N PRO A 569 33.12 -6.52 31.19
CA PRO A 569 32.79 -6.36 29.78
C PRO A 569 31.27 -6.27 29.57
N PRO A 570 30.80 -5.66 28.47
CA PRO A 570 29.38 -5.64 28.11
C PRO A 570 28.80 -7.06 28.07
N GLY A 571 27.66 -7.29 28.72
CA GLY A 571 27.09 -8.64 28.92
C GLY A 571 27.76 -9.49 29.99
N GLY A 572 28.69 -8.93 30.77
CA GLY A 572 29.23 -9.57 31.98
C GLY A 572 28.29 -9.41 33.17
N VAL A 573 28.31 -10.39 34.07
CA VAL A 573 27.58 -10.38 35.33
C VAL A 573 28.47 -10.90 36.45
N MET A 574 28.46 -10.23 37.59
CA MET A 574 29.12 -10.66 38.80
C MET A 574 28.12 -11.46 39.65
N LEU A 575 28.54 -12.64 40.11
CA LEU A 575 27.71 -13.54 40.90
C LEU A 575 28.38 -13.75 42.26
N TYR A 576 27.64 -13.48 43.33
CA TYR A 576 28.12 -13.58 44.71
C TYR A 576 27.48 -14.76 45.45
N GLY A 577 28.18 -15.32 46.44
CA GLY A 577 27.68 -16.45 47.23
C GLY A 577 27.71 -17.79 46.49
N THR A 578 26.94 -18.74 47.00
CA THR A 578 26.93 -20.13 46.51
C THR A 578 26.07 -20.28 45.27
N LYS A 579 26.59 -21.00 44.27
CA LYS A 579 25.85 -21.38 43.05
C LYS A 579 25.25 -22.77 43.21
N ASN A 580 23.99 -22.93 42.81
CA ASN A 580 23.31 -24.22 42.82
C ASN A 580 23.46 -24.87 41.44
N TYR A 581 24.30 -25.90 41.33
CA TYR A 581 24.62 -26.54 40.05
C TYR A 581 23.63 -27.65 39.69
N ILE A 582 23.25 -27.68 38.41
CA ILE A 582 22.51 -28.77 37.77
C ILE A 582 23.44 -29.30 36.68
N ARG A 583 23.88 -30.54 36.82
CA ARG A 583 24.91 -31.16 35.96
C ARG A 583 24.30 -32.10 34.95
N ASP A 584 25.04 -32.36 33.89
CA ASP A 584 24.68 -33.32 32.84
C ASP A 584 23.30 -33.06 32.21
N VAL A 585 23.02 -31.78 31.97
CA VAL A 585 21.75 -31.32 31.41
C VAL A 585 21.78 -31.54 29.89
N PRO A 586 20.79 -32.23 29.30
CA PRO A 586 20.82 -32.60 27.89
C PRO A 586 20.71 -31.37 26.97
N VAL A 587 21.49 -31.37 25.88
CA VAL A 587 21.47 -30.34 24.84
C VAL A 587 20.43 -30.75 23.78
N GLU A 588 19.16 -30.62 24.14
CA GLU A 588 18.04 -30.84 23.22
C GLU A 588 16.89 -29.89 23.55
N ILE A 589 16.06 -29.59 22.55
CA ILE A 589 14.80 -28.87 22.77
C ILE A 589 13.70 -29.46 21.89
N SER A 590 12.46 -29.10 22.20
CA SER A 590 11.33 -29.29 21.30
C SER A 590 10.87 -27.96 20.75
N VAL A 591 10.37 -27.98 19.52
CA VAL A 591 9.69 -26.85 18.88
C VAL A 591 8.23 -27.25 18.67
N GLY A 592 7.34 -26.48 19.27
CA GLY A 592 5.90 -26.68 19.16
C GLY A 592 5.20 -25.43 18.66
N VAL A 593 3.90 -25.54 18.45
CA VAL A 593 3.05 -24.41 18.07
C VAL A 593 1.91 -24.29 19.07
N VAL A 594 1.74 -23.10 19.61
CA VAL A 594 0.55 -22.72 20.39
C VAL A 594 -0.42 -22.04 19.46
N VAL A 595 -1.66 -22.52 19.42
CA VAL A 595 -2.73 -21.93 18.62
C VAL A 595 -3.71 -21.19 19.54
N GLU A 596 -3.85 -19.88 19.34
CA GLU A 596 -4.78 -19.00 20.05
C GLU A 596 -5.66 -18.29 19.02
N GLY A 597 -6.93 -18.73 18.87
CA GLY A 597 -7.82 -18.22 17.81
C GLY A 597 -7.25 -18.49 16.41
N ASP A 598 -7.15 -17.44 15.58
CA ASP A 598 -6.61 -17.50 14.21
C ASP A 598 -5.07 -17.44 14.15
N PHE A 599 -4.38 -17.62 15.27
CA PHE A 599 -2.94 -17.41 15.37
C PHE A 599 -2.18 -18.66 15.77
N ALA A 600 -1.15 -19.00 15.01
CA ALA A 600 -0.19 -20.04 15.34
C ALA A 600 1.14 -19.39 15.74
N THR A 601 1.60 -19.63 16.97
CA THR A 601 2.85 -19.07 17.50
C THR A 601 3.86 -20.19 17.72
N PRO A 602 5.05 -20.12 17.09
CA PRO A 602 6.10 -21.07 17.37
C PRO A 602 6.66 -20.80 18.78
N ILE A 603 6.85 -21.87 19.56
CA ILE A 603 7.55 -21.83 20.84
C ILE A 603 8.57 -22.95 20.89
N SER A 604 9.60 -22.76 21.71
CA SER A 604 10.62 -23.78 21.90
C SER A 604 11.16 -23.77 23.33
N GLY A 605 11.66 -24.93 23.75
CA GLY A 605 12.15 -25.11 25.09
C GLY A 605 12.37 -26.59 25.41
N PRO A 606 12.56 -26.91 26.70
CA PRO A 606 12.69 -28.28 27.17
C PRO A 606 11.57 -29.18 26.67
N THR A 607 11.90 -30.41 26.27
CA THR A 607 10.94 -31.36 25.71
C THR A 607 9.74 -31.60 26.63
N SER A 608 9.97 -31.75 27.94
CA SER A 608 8.91 -31.94 28.94
C SER A 608 7.91 -30.77 29.00
N ALA A 609 8.41 -29.54 28.94
CA ALA A 609 7.59 -28.34 29.01
C ALA A 609 6.80 -28.13 27.71
N ILE A 610 7.44 -28.26 26.55
CA ILE A 610 6.78 -28.04 25.26
C ILE A 610 5.75 -29.14 24.97
N ALA A 611 6.04 -30.39 25.32
CA ALA A 611 5.07 -31.48 25.20
C ALA A 611 3.85 -31.28 26.11
N GLY A 612 4.01 -30.66 27.28
CA GLY A 612 2.89 -30.33 28.18
C GLY A 612 2.04 -29.15 27.70
N ASN A 613 2.61 -28.23 26.92
CA ASN A 613 1.96 -26.99 26.51
C ASN A 613 1.53 -26.95 25.03
N THR A 614 1.91 -27.96 24.23
CA THR A 614 1.58 -28.02 22.80
C THR A 614 1.14 -29.42 22.40
N ILE A 615 0.10 -29.49 21.55
CA ILE A 615 -0.40 -30.76 21.01
C ILE A 615 0.60 -31.35 20.00
N TYR A 616 1.25 -30.48 19.21
CA TYR A 616 2.17 -30.87 18.16
C TYR A 616 3.54 -30.23 18.41
N HIS A 617 4.56 -31.08 18.54
CA HIS A 617 5.94 -30.66 18.73
C HIS A 617 6.92 -31.59 18.01
N VAL A 618 8.10 -31.05 17.70
CA VAL A 618 9.20 -31.75 17.05
C VAL A 618 10.44 -31.60 17.92
N ARG A 619 11.05 -32.73 18.29
CA ARG A 619 12.31 -32.75 19.04
C ARG A 619 13.48 -32.46 18.11
N ILE A 620 14.40 -31.64 18.56
CA ILE A 620 15.59 -31.25 17.83
C ILE A 620 16.83 -31.29 18.71
N VAL A 621 17.94 -31.64 18.07
CA VAL A 621 19.27 -31.76 18.68
C VAL A 621 20.31 -31.03 17.81
N PRO A 622 21.53 -30.76 18.33
CA PRO A 622 22.65 -30.32 17.52
C PRO A 622 22.91 -31.26 16.34
N GLY A 623 23.21 -30.70 15.17
CA GLY A 623 23.33 -31.50 13.95
C GLY A 623 23.85 -30.71 12.76
N LYS A 624 23.82 -31.32 11.57
CA LYS A 624 24.44 -30.77 10.35
C LYS A 624 23.47 -30.06 9.41
N THR A 625 22.17 -30.08 9.71
CA THR A 625 21.18 -29.46 8.83
C THR A 625 21.16 -27.96 9.05
N LYS A 626 21.39 -27.22 7.97
CA LYS A 626 21.37 -25.75 7.99
C LYS A 626 20.08 -25.24 8.59
N LYS A 627 20.17 -24.26 9.50
CA LYS A 627 19.02 -23.67 10.20
C LYS A 627 17.84 -23.30 9.30
N SER A 628 18.07 -22.76 8.11
CA SER A 628 16.99 -22.39 7.17
C SER A 628 16.26 -23.59 6.56
N GLN A 629 16.96 -24.71 6.37
CA GLN A 629 16.37 -25.97 5.92
C GLN A 629 15.66 -26.67 7.08
N LEU A 630 16.28 -26.70 8.26
CA LEU A 630 15.69 -27.25 9.48
C LEU A 630 14.32 -26.63 9.79
N VAL A 631 14.17 -25.32 9.62
CA VAL A 631 12.87 -24.63 9.75
C VAL A 631 11.81 -25.19 8.81
N LYS A 632 12.15 -25.44 7.53
CA LYS A 632 11.20 -26.01 6.57
C LYS A 632 10.80 -27.42 6.95
N ASP A 633 11.75 -28.21 7.44
CA ASP A 633 11.52 -29.59 7.83
C ASP A 633 10.64 -29.66 9.10
N ILE A 634 10.88 -28.78 10.09
CA ILE A 634 10.04 -28.63 11.29
C ILE A 634 8.62 -28.24 10.91
N VAL A 635 8.44 -27.18 10.10
CA VAL A 635 7.11 -26.72 9.66
C VAL A 635 6.38 -27.83 8.90
N GLY A 636 7.08 -28.52 7.99
CA GLY A 636 6.51 -29.64 7.24
C GLY A 636 6.05 -30.79 8.12
N ARG A 637 6.78 -31.10 9.20
CA ARG A 637 6.37 -32.11 10.20
C ARG A 637 5.18 -31.64 11.02
N LEU A 638 5.21 -30.42 11.55
CA LEU A 638 4.10 -29.86 12.33
C LEU A 638 2.80 -29.83 11.53
N VAL A 639 2.85 -29.43 10.26
CA VAL A 639 1.68 -29.43 9.34
C VAL A 639 1.13 -30.84 9.12
N ARG A 640 2.00 -31.87 9.03
CA ARG A 640 1.55 -33.27 8.88
C ARG A 640 0.92 -33.83 10.16
N MET A 641 1.35 -33.35 11.32
CA MET A 641 0.80 -33.77 12.62
C MET A 641 -0.51 -33.05 12.95
N ALA A 642 -0.67 -31.81 12.47
CA ALA A 642 -1.83 -30.97 12.76
C ALA A 642 -3.08 -31.34 11.92
N PRO A 643 -4.31 -31.06 12.41
CA PRO A 643 -5.54 -31.27 11.66
C PRO A 643 -5.60 -30.36 10.43
N ARG A 644 -6.42 -30.74 9.43
CA ARG A 644 -6.55 -29.99 8.16
C ARG A 644 -6.90 -28.51 8.36
N GLU A 645 -7.66 -28.18 9.39
CA GLU A 645 -8.07 -26.80 9.73
C GLU A 645 -6.92 -25.95 10.26
N MET A 646 -5.93 -26.56 10.91
CA MET A 646 -4.79 -25.86 11.54
C MET A 646 -3.57 -25.77 10.62
N ALA A 647 -3.47 -26.65 9.61
CA ALA A 647 -2.38 -26.66 8.64
C ALA A 647 -2.14 -25.29 7.95
N PRO A 648 -3.17 -24.52 7.53
CA PRO A 648 -2.98 -23.18 6.98
C PRO A 648 -2.36 -22.21 7.98
N LEU A 649 -2.75 -22.27 9.26
CA LEU A 649 -2.23 -21.38 10.31
C LEU A 649 -0.73 -21.63 10.55
N ILE A 650 -0.32 -22.89 10.61
CA ILE A 650 1.09 -23.27 10.80
C ILE A 650 1.94 -22.88 9.57
N THR A 651 1.39 -23.06 8.36
CA THR A 651 2.09 -22.72 7.11
C THR A 651 2.30 -21.20 6.97
N ARG A 652 1.42 -20.39 7.58
CA ARG A 652 1.50 -18.92 7.58
C ARG A 652 2.51 -18.37 8.59
N ILE A 653 3.09 -19.19 9.48
CA ILE A 653 4.10 -18.71 10.43
C ILE A 653 5.30 -18.16 9.63
N PRO A 654 5.69 -16.88 9.82
CA PRO A 654 6.83 -16.32 9.15
C PRO A 654 8.10 -17.14 9.43
N GLN A 655 8.90 -17.40 8.40
CA GLN A 655 10.14 -18.17 8.55
C GLN A 655 11.08 -17.55 9.59
N GLU A 656 11.10 -16.22 9.69
CA GLU A 656 11.89 -15.48 10.68
C GLU A 656 11.45 -15.78 12.12
N ASP A 657 10.14 -15.85 12.38
CA ASP A 657 9.61 -16.16 13.72
C ASP A 657 10.00 -17.60 14.13
N MET A 658 9.96 -18.55 13.19
CA MET A 658 10.44 -19.92 13.44
C MET A 658 11.96 -19.98 13.64
N MET A 659 12.74 -19.16 12.94
CA MET A 659 14.19 -19.08 13.16
C MET A 659 14.55 -18.49 14.53
N GLN A 660 13.74 -17.58 15.06
CA GLN A 660 13.97 -16.90 16.34
C GLN A 660 13.82 -17.84 17.54
N VAL A 661 12.98 -18.88 17.43
CA VAL A 661 12.81 -19.88 18.50
C VAL A 661 13.89 -20.97 18.48
N LEU A 662 14.76 -21.01 17.46
CA LEU A 662 15.80 -22.03 17.38
C LEU A 662 17.14 -21.53 17.99
N PRO A 663 17.92 -22.43 18.62
CA PRO A 663 19.28 -22.15 19.08
C PRO A 663 20.19 -21.60 17.98
N PRO A 664 21.26 -20.87 18.33
CA PRO A 664 22.27 -20.47 17.36
C PRO A 664 23.03 -21.71 16.86
N GLY A 665 23.11 -21.90 15.54
CA GLY A 665 23.78 -23.06 14.93
C GLY A 665 22.87 -23.91 14.05
N ASP A 666 23.44 -24.99 13.54
CA ASP A 666 22.75 -26.02 12.76
C ASP A 666 22.17 -27.08 13.69
N GLY A 667 21.21 -27.87 13.20
CA GLY A 667 20.49 -28.83 14.02
C GLY A 667 20.00 -30.02 13.23
N GLU A 668 19.34 -30.93 13.90
CA GLU A 668 18.71 -32.10 13.27
C GLU A 668 17.44 -32.47 14.03
N ILE A 669 16.44 -32.97 13.29
CA ILE A 669 15.20 -33.48 13.89
C ILE A 669 15.48 -34.87 14.43
N LEU A 670 15.22 -35.06 15.72
CA LEU A 670 15.27 -36.38 16.34
C LEU A 670 13.96 -37.11 15.99
N LEU A 671 14.09 -38.23 15.27
CA LEU A 671 12.97 -39.02 14.75
C LEU A 671 12.24 -39.83 15.82
#